data_AF-Q54WR4-F1
#
_entry.id   AF-Q54WR4-F1
#
_cell.length_a   1.000
_cell.length_b   1.000
_cell.length_c   1.000
_cell.angle_alpha   90.00
_cell.angle_beta   90.00
_cell.angle_gamma   90.00
#
_symmetry.space_group_name_H-M   'P 1'
#
loop_
_entity.id
_entity.type
_entity.pdbx_description
1 polymer ?
#
loop_
_entity_poly.entity_id
_entity_poly.type
_entity_poly.pdbx_seq_one_letter_code
_entity_poly.pdbx_strand_id
1 'polypeptide(L)'
;MNLSQEHAINQNLHKNQKNEEKIEKKTINKDGRGQMNYDGEEGQGEKSRFQKMVENEKIEEPQQKDENIPNTDVIERKEVGVIERINSEDVPILMTDNATDYKVLQHNLKKGKVSKKSKEQIEQISKQEENDMLEYLKNYKSNEEFTIQLEDLLSFETYFSRDELHLLYREFKTISKSGMFMSKEDFISKLTPFSRNADLTISLMNAIDRNGDQKIAFPEFVQALSIMCRGTKKERLRFTFEICDFNGDSLVSRDEVYSTVKAISDIFSKFGYSKDKFGDPSEAVDSIFSSGLTTNGIYLHNKKELTLNEFLERGELNPDLSKCFGMFDYFYLKFIGQIDLLFKDKEINMNGQLTKIKPKTIFNFNISHRRTLSLRDGFLIVYKKKKFKHDEDKPSKVIFLPGSTVKVVVGSQPSKKKKFLSKKFHNYYGFRVTKGNYNRFFLMENRDEALNWVNAIRFHSRQGFRFQSFSKVRSNISVEWFINGSSYYNELAETIRRAKHEIFITGWWVSPYVYLQRDNGIENMEKSRLDRILTEKAKEGVKVYVLMWNETNLGVQLGSRHAKNWLEGCHSNIHVIRHPKRYPLSWSHHQKNAIIDQQIAFVGGIDICLMRYETSKFQLTDDQGKRFPGKDYGNLLGTVIRTGDPKKDQFNRRECPRMPWHDVHTKIVGPSAKDVASNFIQRWNHAIYVERSNRFQPILVPKNYTGLPSDDAKPDKWKNLVSNIRKGFSHVSYGREKPTHYQRAGDNPKVRSHTRQGAFGLQSDQIDNKIDKQKNNSTNSENSENSYSEFDEEDEEGNQEEEDEDEFDEFEKDENQKQENSKIPFNNKPSDAGGLKSKNYKNNNNNNIIESLKDEESFELPGTPKIDLNNDKLLKSIYHLSSNMSENSCVVQMVRSICPWSAGTDVEDSCYKAYLGLIKNAQHFIYIQNLFFISSCGSKLPKNRIALAILNRVRRAITLKEKFRVIIMVPISPSGDLALASSRMIIGWTNRTISQGGQSILELLKNEFPDVDLDQYISFNSIRQWEANGDRIFTEQIYVHSKVLIVDDRVAVIGSCNINDRSMMGSRDSELAVVVSDQSKLLITMNGKPFKVGKFPHTLRVGLWKTHLNLTDSEISSIIDPITDNAFINIWRKTARNNSIIYKEVFGDCILENQRRLGIVQKKYIPKTNELIVQLSQIQGVLIEYPLDMFCESNLFNEQVGIFTAESYVDVSIFT
;
A
#
# COMPACT_ATOMS: atom_id res chain seq x y z
N MET A 1 -25.20 9.16 20.78
CA MET A 1 -25.60 10.41 20.08
C MET A 1 -25.79 10.32 18.56
N ASN A 2 -25.44 9.23 17.84
CA ASN A 2 -25.65 9.15 16.38
C ASN A 2 -26.69 8.09 15.92
N LEU A 3 -27.42 7.43 16.84
CA LEU A 3 -28.50 6.50 16.49
C LEU A 3 -29.89 7.17 16.36
N SER A 4 -30.06 8.42 16.84
CA SER A 4 -31.34 9.13 16.80
C SER A 4 -31.64 9.85 15.48
N GLN A 5 -30.69 9.95 14.54
CA GLN A 5 -30.91 10.64 13.26
C GLN A 5 -31.52 9.76 12.15
N GLU A 6 -31.41 8.43 12.24
CA GLU A 6 -32.01 7.54 11.21
C GLU A 6 -33.52 7.33 11.41
N HIS A 7 -34.01 7.30 12.65
CA HIS A 7 -35.45 7.17 12.92
C HIS A 7 -36.28 8.39 12.48
N ALA A 8 -35.71 9.60 12.51
CA ALA A 8 -36.37 10.81 12.02
C ALA A 8 -36.51 10.86 10.49
N ILE A 9 -35.68 10.12 9.75
CA ILE A 9 -35.72 10.09 8.28
C ILE A 9 -36.81 9.13 7.79
N ASN A 10 -37.00 7.98 8.45
CA ASN A 10 -38.03 7.01 8.05
C ASN A 10 -39.46 7.47 8.36
N GLN A 11 -39.69 8.21 9.46
CA GLN A 11 -41.03 8.76 9.74
C GLN A 11 -41.46 9.87 8.76
N ASN A 12 -40.52 10.63 8.18
CA ASN A 12 -40.82 11.66 7.19
C ASN A 12 -41.13 11.10 5.79
N LEU A 13 -40.69 9.89 5.47
CA LEU A 13 -41.04 9.22 4.22
C LEU A 13 -42.49 8.70 4.24
N HIS A 14 -42.96 8.14 5.37
CA HIS A 14 -44.34 7.67 5.50
C HIS A 14 -45.39 8.77 5.57
N LYS A 15 -45.07 9.94 6.14
CA LYS A 15 -46.00 11.09 6.15
C LYS A 15 -46.20 11.73 4.76
N ASN A 16 -45.23 11.62 3.87
CA ASN A 16 -45.34 12.20 2.53
C ASN A 16 -46.14 11.31 1.55
N GLN A 17 -46.19 9.99 1.74
CA GLN A 17 -47.04 9.11 0.92
C GLN A 17 -48.54 9.29 1.24
N LYS A 18 -48.92 9.52 2.50
CA LYS A 18 -50.33 9.77 2.88
C LYS A 18 -50.89 11.12 2.42
N ASN A 19 -50.03 12.07 2.05
CA ASN A 19 -50.48 13.38 1.55
C ASN A 19 -50.67 13.41 0.02
N GLU A 20 -50.08 12.48 -0.74
CA GLU A 20 -50.30 12.40 -2.20
C GLU A 20 -51.64 11.71 -2.54
N GLU A 21 -52.10 10.72 -1.76
CA GLU A 21 -53.42 10.07 -1.99
C GLU A 21 -54.64 10.97 -1.67
N LYS A 22 -54.47 12.03 -0.88
CA LYS A 22 -55.56 12.97 -0.58
C LYS A 22 -55.76 14.07 -1.62
N ILE A 23 -54.82 14.25 -2.56
CA ILE A 23 -54.87 15.33 -3.53
C ILE A 23 -55.47 14.89 -4.88
N GLU A 24 -55.51 13.59 -5.19
CA GLU A 24 -56.14 13.09 -6.43
C GLU A 24 -57.66 12.89 -6.35
N LYS A 25 -58.32 13.15 -5.20
CA LYS A 25 -59.80 13.06 -5.08
C LYS A 25 -60.53 14.41 -5.13
N LYS A 26 -59.87 15.50 -5.53
CA LYS A 26 -60.52 16.82 -5.67
C LYS A 26 -60.17 17.53 -6.99
N THR A 27 -60.53 16.90 -8.11
CA THR A 27 -60.79 17.63 -9.37
C THR A 27 -61.72 16.79 -10.24
N ILE A 28 -63.00 16.75 -9.84
CA ILE A 28 -64.13 16.36 -10.67
C ILE A 28 -64.97 17.62 -10.85
N ASN A 29 -65.52 17.78 -12.06
CA ASN A 29 -66.40 18.83 -12.56
C ASN A 29 -65.72 20.15 -12.94
N LYS A 30 -65.65 20.44 -14.25
CA LYS A 30 -66.76 21.10 -14.93
C LYS A 30 -66.51 21.25 -16.45
N ASP A 31 -67.55 20.91 -17.19
CA ASP A 31 -68.03 21.50 -18.43
C ASP A 31 -67.25 21.27 -19.74
N GLY A 32 -67.94 20.65 -20.70
CA GLY A 32 -67.54 20.74 -22.11
C GLY A 32 -68.11 19.68 -23.04
N ARG A 33 -69.44 19.64 -23.16
CA ARG A 33 -70.28 18.97 -24.17
C ARG A 33 -69.58 18.62 -25.49
N GLY A 34 -69.79 17.37 -25.94
CA GLY A 34 -69.49 16.90 -27.28
C GLY A 34 -70.06 15.50 -27.51
N GLN A 35 -71.39 15.41 -27.61
CA GLN A 35 -72.08 14.22 -28.11
C GLN A 35 -71.76 14.04 -29.60
N MET A 36 -71.26 12.87 -30.00
CA MET A 36 -71.67 12.21 -31.24
C MET A 36 -71.50 10.70 -31.04
N ASN A 37 -72.65 10.01 -30.97
CA ASN A 37 -72.78 8.59 -31.22
C ASN A 37 -72.48 8.32 -32.69
N TYR A 38 -71.85 7.19 -32.99
CA TYR A 38 -72.42 6.20 -33.92
C TYR A 38 -71.70 4.87 -33.70
N ASP A 39 -72.54 3.87 -33.42
CA ASP A 39 -72.25 2.44 -33.41
C ASP A 39 -71.74 1.96 -34.78
N GLY A 40 -71.04 0.81 -34.77
CA GLY A 40 -71.03 -0.07 -35.93
C GLY A 40 -69.68 -0.65 -36.33
N GLU A 41 -69.56 -1.95 -36.05
CA GLU A 41 -68.91 -2.96 -36.90
C GLU A 41 -67.44 -3.33 -36.67
N GLU A 42 -67.34 -4.51 -36.06
CA GLU A 42 -66.27 -5.49 -36.17
C GLU A 42 -65.87 -5.75 -37.63
N GLY A 43 -64.58 -5.55 -37.91
CA GLY A 43 -63.95 -5.95 -39.17
C GLY A 43 -62.57 -6.50 -38.89
N GLN A 44 -62.49 -7.83 -38.77
CA GLN A 44 -61.24 -8.57 -38.73
C GLN A 44 -60.51 -8.47 -40.08
N GLY A 45 -59.19 -8.29 -40.01
CA GLY A 45 -58.27 -8.78 -41.03
C GLY A 45 -57.61 -7.70 -41.87
N GLU A 46 -56.38 -7.33 -41.49
CA GLU A 46 -55.32 -7.05 -42.47
C GLU A 46 -53.94 -7.19 -41.81
N LYS A 47 -53.52 -8.45 -41.66
CA LYS A 47 -52.11 -8.83 -41.63
C LYS A 47 -51.59 -8.81 -43.07
N SER A 48 -50.96 -7.72 -43.51
CA SER A 48 -50.04 -7.75 -44.66
C SER A 48 -49.32 -6.41 -44.83
N ARG A 49 -48.01 -6.37 -44.55
CA ARG A 49 -47.08 -5.61 -45.41
C ARG A 49 -45.59 -5.88 -45.25
N PHE A 50 -45.16 -6.81 -44.39
CA PHE A 50 -43.73 -7.05 -44.16
C PHE A 50 -43.19 -8.41 -44.59
N GLN A 51 -43.92 -9.17 -45.41
CA GLN A 51 -43.49 -10.51 -45.81
C GLN A 51 -43.68 -10.81 -47.31
N LYS A 52 -43.32 -9.85 -48.17
CA LYS A 52 -43.29 -10.02 -49.64
C LYS A 52 -42.14 -9.29 -50.35
N MET A 53 -40.98 -9.10 -49.72
CA MET A 53 -39.80 -8.48 -50.37
C MET A 53 -38.50 -9.27 -50.23
N VAL A 54 -38.56 -10.58 -50.01
CA VAL A 54 -37.36 -11.44 -50.07
C VAL A 54 -37.69 -12.70 -50.88
N GLU A 55 -37.88 -12.53 -52.18
CA GLU A 55 -37.83 -13.61 -53.17
C GLU A 55 -37.67 -12.97 -54.55
N ASN A 56 -36.70 -13.46 -55.31
CA ASN A 56 -36.27 -13.03 -56.64
C ASN A 56 -35.18 -11.94 -56.67
N GLU A 57 -33.93 -12.39 -56.63
CA GLU A 57 -32.97 -11.99 -57.66
C GLU A 57 -32.00 -13.15 -57.92
N LYS A 58 -32.26 -13.87 -59.02
CA LYS A 58 -31.37 -14.81 -59.67
C LYS A 58 -30.41 -14.01 -60.54
N ILE A 59 -29.10 -14.11 -60.33
CA ILE A 59 -28.10 -13.82 -61.38
C ILE A 59 -26.98 -14.86 -61.31
N GLU A 60 -27.08 -15.77 -62.29
CA GLU A 60 -26.09 -16.50 -63.09
C GLU A 60 -24.70 -16.90 -62.58
N GLU A 61 -24.42 -18.17 -62.89
CA GLU A 61 -23.22 -18.98 -62.73
C GLU A 61 -22.03 -18.48 -63.60
N PRO A 62 -20.80 -18.54 -63.08
CA PRO A 62 -19.60 -18.68 -63.89
C PRO A 62 -19.22 -20.16 -64.03
N GLN A 63 -19.08 -20.57 -65.29
CA GLN A 63 -18.65 -21.89 -65.73
C GLN A 63 -17.20 -22.23 -65.34
N GLN A 64 -17.03 -23.50 -65.00
CA GLN A 64 -15.87 -24.40 -65.19
C GLN A 64 -14.56 -23.78 -65.71
N LYS A 65 -13.47 -24.06 -64.97
CA LYS A 65 -12.21 -24.53 -65.57
C LYS A 65 -11.39 -25.36 -64.59
N ASP A 66 -11.04 -26.52 -65.12
CA ASP A 66 -10.21 -27.60 -64.65
C ASP A 66 -8.83 -27.27 -64.04
N GLU A 67 -8.33 -28.31 -63.36
CA GLU A 67 -6.95 -28.82 -63.38
C GLU A 67 -6.04 -28.65 -62.15
N ASN A 68 -5.61 -29.83 -61.68
CA ASN A 68 -4.34 -30.20 -61.05
C ASN A 68 -4.17 -30.18 -59.51
N ILE A 69 -4.42 -31.39 -59.00
CA ILE A 69 -3.80 -32.06 -57.85
C ILE A 69 -2.25 -31.94 -57.89
N PRO A 70 -1.60 -31.77 -56.73
CA PRO A 70 -0.65 -32.81 -56.32
C PRO A 70 -0.90 -33.30 -54.90
N ASN A 71 -0.91 -34.62 -54.82
CA ASN A 71 -1.01 -35.45 -53.63
C ASN A 71 0.42 -35.86 -53.27
N THR A 72 0.92 -35.52 -52.08
CA THR A 72 2.04 -36.24 -51.46
C THR A 72 2.17 -35.98 -49.96
N ASP A 73 2.33 -37.10 -49.27
CA ASP A 73 3.07 -37.33 -48.02
C ASP A 73 2.38 -37.09 -46.67
N VAL A 74 1.66 -38.15 -46.31
CA VAL A 74 1.66 -38.81 -45.00
C VAL A 74 3.07 -38.76 -44.36
N ILE A 75 3.21 -38.05 -43.25
CA ILE A 75 4.26 -38.33 -42.26
C ILE A 75 3.61 -38.42 -40.88
N GLU A 76 3.74 -39.62 -40.32
CA GLU A 76 3.33 -40.02 -38.99
C GLU A 76 4.03 -39.26 -37.85
N ARG A 77 3.30 -39.17 -36.72
CA ARG A 77 3.76 -39.24 -35.32
C ARG A 77 4.92 -38.33 -34.87
N LYS A 78 4.61 -37.45 -33.92
CA LYS A 78 5.24 -37.43 -32.58
C LYS A 78 4.50 -36.50 -31.63
N GLU A 79 3.94 -37.10 -30.57
CA GLU A 79 3.56 -36.45 -29.32
C GLU A 79 4.82 -35.81 -28.70
N VAL A 80 4.80 -34.50 -28.43
CA VAL A 80 5.82 -33.86 -27.56
C VAL A 80 5.17 -32.76 -26.72
N GLY A 81 4.91 -33.11 -25.46
CA GLY A 81 5.52 -32.47 -24.29
C GLY A 81 5.35 -30.96 -24.11
N VAL A 82 4.38 -30.62 -23.25
CA VAL A 82 4.18 -29.34 -22.55
C VAL A 82 5.43 -28.93 -21.76
N ILE A 83 6.07 -27.79 -22.08
CA ILE A 83 6.90 -27.04 -21.12
C ILE A 83 6.75 -25.53 -21.38
N GLU A 84 6.16 -24.84 -20.40
CA GLU A 84 6.04 -23.39 -20.29
C GLU A 84 7.32 -22.78 -19.68
N ARG A 85 7.88 -21.75 -20.32
CA ARG A 85 8.92 -20.87 -19.74
C ARG A 85 8.51 -19.42 -19.97
N ILE A 86 8.32 -18.67 -18.88
CA ILE A 86 8.09 -17.23 -18.89
C ILE A 86 9.32 -16.53 -18.31
N ASN A 87 9.88 -15.59 -19.07
CA ASN A 87 11.00 -14.73 -18.71
C ASN A 87 10.61 -13.71 -17.63
N SER A 88 11.53 -13.46 -16.69
CA SER A 88 11.34 -12.69 -15.45
C SER A 88 11.50 -11.17 -15.56
N GLU A 89 11.66 -10.59 -16.75
CA GLU A 89 11.83 -9.13 -16.88
C GLU A 89 10.52 -8.35 -17.07
N ASP A 90 9.41 -9.02 -17.38
CA ASP A 90 8.10 -8.38 -17.58
C ASP A 90 7.03 -9.06 -16.73
N VAL A 91 6.85 -8.63 -15.49
CA VAL A 91 5.70 -9.06 -14.67
C VAL A 91 4.45 -8.34 -15.19
N PRO A 92 3.49 -9.00 -15.86
CA PRO A 92 2.36 -8.31 -16.47
C PRO A 92 1.23 -8.19 -15.44
N ILE A 93 1.03 -6.98 -14.93
CA ILE A 93 -0.30 -6.51 -14.51
C ILE A 93 -0.51 -5.12 -15.11
N LEU A 94 -0.91 -5.16 -16.38
CA LEU A 94 -1.75 -4.22 -17.15
C LEU A 94 -1.50 -2.72 -17.04
N MET A 95 -1.26 -2.11 -18.21
CA MET A 95 -0.69 -0.78 -18.45
C MET A 95 0.84 -0.75 -18.34
N THR A 96 1.52 -1.61 -19.08
CA THR A 96 2.83 -1.24 -19.62
C THR A 96 2.58 -0.12 -20.65
N ASP A 97 3.40 0.93 -20.66
CA ASP A 97 3.28 2.04 -21.62
C ASP A 97 3.52 1.60 -23.08
N ASN A 98 3.84 0.32 -23.30
CA ASN A 98 4.01 -0.27 -24.61
C ASN A 98 2.75 -1.06 -25.00
N ALA A 99 2.15 -0.70 -26.13
CA ALA A 99 1.02 -1.39 -26.77
C ALA A 99 1.30 -2.86 -27.19
N THR A 100 2.38 -3.48 -26.69
CA THR A 100 2.95 -4.74 -27.18
C THR A 100 2.30 -6.01 -26.63
N ASP A 101 1.60 -6.00 -25.50
CA ASP A 101 1.06 -7.25 -24.92
C ASP A 101 -0.36 -7.62 -25.38
N TYR A 102 -1.05 -6.73 -26.11
CA TYR A 102 -2.44 -6.95 -26.49
C TYR A 102 -2.61 -8.00 -27.59
N LYS A 103 -1.66 -8.07 -28.55
CA LYS A 103 -1.70 -9.04 -29.65
C LYS A 103 -1.07 -10.39 -29.34
N VAL A 104 -0.21 -10.48 -28.33
CA VAL A 104 0.22 -11.79 -27.78
C VAL A 104 -1.02 -12.55 -27.30
N LEU A 105 -1.98 -11.86 -26.68
CA LEU A 105 -3.24 -12.46 -26.26
C LEU A 105 -4.15 -12.85 -27.43
N GLN A 106 -4.36 -11.96 -28.42
CA GLN A 106 -5.27 -12.25 -29.53
C GLN A 106 -4.74 -13.29 -30.54
N HIS A 107 -3.43 -13.31 -30.78
CA HIS A 107 -2.82 -14.23 -31.73
C HIS A 107 -2.64 -15.64 -31.15
N ASN A 108 -2.31 -15.76 -29.86
CA ASN A 108 -2.14 -17.07 -29.21
C ASN A 108 -3.45 -17.86 -29.12
N LEU A 109 -4.59 -17.17 -29.03
CA LEU A 109 -5.91 -17.80 -29.03
C LEU A 109 -6.31 -18.38 -30.38
N LYS A 110 -5.86 -17.78 -31.49
CA LYS A 110 -6.28 -18.22 -32.81
C LYS A 110 -5.46 -19.38 -33.37
N LYS A 111 -4.22 -19.63 -32.91
CA LYS A 111 -3.34 -20.58 -33.63
C LYS A 111 -2.46 -21.54 -32.82
N GLY A 112 -2.56 -21.62 -31.48
CA GLY A 112 -1.98 -22.74 -30.71
C GLY A 112 -0.48 -23.05 -30.93
N LYS A 113 0.30 -22.07 -31.41
CA LYS A 113 1.70 -22.21 -31.82
C LYS A 113 2.41 -20.86 -31.65
N VAL A 114 3.32 -20.73 -30.69
CA VAL A 114 4.15 -19.52 -30.54
C VAL A 114 5.60 -19.85 -30.83
N SER A 115 6.02 -19.52 -32.05
CA SER A 115 7.41 -19.24 -32.39
C SER A 115 7.58 -17.73 -32.60
N LYS A 116 8.78 -17.23 -32.24
CA LYS A 116 9.17 -15.82 -32.16
C LYS A 116 8.94 -15.04 -33.48
N LYS A 117 8.05 -14.04 -33.50
CA LYS A 117 8.05 -12.94 -34.49
C LYS A 117 7.95 -11.58 -33.78
N SER A 118 8.66 -10.60 -34.35
CA SER A 118 9.22 -9.39 -33.74
C SER A 118 8.22 -8.27 -33.42
N LYS A 119 8.54 -7.49 -32.38
CA LYS A 119 7.86 -6.28 -31.86
C LYS A 119 7.29 -5.34 -32.93
N GLU A 120 7.97 -5.19 -34.06
CA GLU A 120 7.60 -4.31 -35.17
C GLU A 120 6.27 -4.69 -35.83
N GLN A 121 6.00 -5.99 -36.02
CA GLN A 121 4.72 -6.43 -36.60
C GLN A 121 3.54 -6.12 -35.68
N ILE A 122 3.74 -6.22 -34.36
CA ILE A 122 2.71 -5.89 -33.38
C ILE A 122 2.38 -4.39 -33.43
N GLU A 123 3.39 -3.55 -33.55
CA GLU A 123 3.23 -2.09 -33.67
C GLU A 123 2.49 -1.71 -34.96
N GLN A 124 2.82 -2.37 -36.08
CA GLN A 124 2.12 -2.15 -37.36
C GLN A 124 0.64 -2.49 -37.28
N ILE A 125 0.27 -3.66 -36.75
CA ILE A 125 -1.15 -4.03 -36.65
C ILE A 125 -1.87 -3.11 -35.65
N SER A 126 -1.20 -2.62 -34.60
CA SER A 126 -1.81 -1.66 -33.67
C SER A 126 -2.13 -0.32 -34.34
N LYS A 127 -1.19 0.19 -35.16
CA LYS A 127 -1.39 1.41 -35.95
C LYS A 127 -2.48 1.25 -37.00
N GLN A 128 -2.59 0.08 -37.62
CA GLN A 128 -3.65 -0.19 -38.59
C GLN A 128 -5.04 -0.15 -37.93
N GLU A 129 -5.23 -0.82 -36.79
CA GLU A 129 -6.49 -0.80 -36.04
C GLU A 129 -6.88 0.62 -35.58
N GLU A 130 -5.90 1.43 -35.17
CA GLU A 130 -6.09 2.85 -34.86
C GLU A 130 -6.61 3.63 -36.07
N ASN A 131 -5.95 3.46 -37.23
CA ASN A 131 -6.37 4.10 -38.48
C ASN A 131 -7.77 3.67 -38.90
N ASP A 132 -8.09 2.37 -38.82
CA ASP A 132 -9.42 1.83 -39.17
C ASP A 132 -10.52 2.39 -38.25
N MET A 133 -10.23 2.57 -36.95
CA MET A 133 -11.15 3.21 -36.01
C MET A 133 -11.35 4.69 -36.31
N LEU A 134 -10.28 5.43 -36.61
CA LEU A 134 -10.34 6.84 -36.98
C LEU A 134 -11.09 7.05 -38.30
N GLU A 135 -10.86 6.18 -39.28
CA GLU A 135 -11.56 6.19 -40.56
C GLU A 135 -13.05 5.85 -40.38
N TYR A 136 -13.38 4.85 -39.56
CA TYR A 136 -14.76 4.54 -39.21
C TYR A 136 -15.47 5.74 -38.59
N LEU A 137 -14.86 6.39 -37.60
CA LEU A 137 -15.41 7.61 -36.97
C LEU A 137 -15.59 8.75 -37.98
N LYS A 138 -14.65 8.92 -38.91
CA LYS A 138 -14.73 9.95 -39.95
C LYS A 138 -15.84 9.69 -40.97
N ASN A 139 -16.05 8.43 -41.34
CA ASN A 139 -17.03 8.01 -42.34
C ASN A 139 -18.44 7.76 -41.75
N TYR A 140 -18.54 7.66 -40.42
CA TYR A 140 -19.81 7.45 -39.74
C TYR A 140 -20.75 8.65 -39.98
N LYS A 141 -21.72 8.46 -40.87
CA LYS A 141 -22.86 9.39 -41.04
C LYS A 141 -24.00 8.88 -40.18
N SER A 142 -24.43 9.69 -39.22
CA SER A 142 -25.63 9.42 -38.41
C SER A 142 -26.86 9.42 -39.33
N ASN A 143 -27.27 8.26 -39.86
CA ASN A 143 -28.30 8.20 -40.89
C ASN A 143 -29.70 7.85 -40.36
N GLU A 144 -29.93 7.72 -39.05
CA GLU A 144 -31.26 7.47 -38.50
C GLU A 144 -31.49 8.28 -37.21
N GLU A 145 -32.58 9.04 -37.16
CA GLU A 145 -33.00 9.86 -36.01
C GLU A 145 -33.09 9.02 -34.71
N PHE A 146 -33.50 7.76 -34.82
CA PHE A 146 -33.54 6.80 -33.71
C PHE A 146 -32.16 6.47 -33.14
N THR A 147 -31.15 6.28 -34.01
CA THR A 147 -29.76 6.02 -33.57
C THR A 147 -29.20 7.21 -32.81
N ILE A 148 -29.49 8.43 -33.25
CA ILE A 148 -29.06 9.67 -32.57
C ILE A 148 -29.71 9.76 -31.18
N GLN A 149 -31.02 9.52 -31.07
CA GLN A 149 -31.74 9.58 -29.79
C GLN A 149 -31.26 8.51 -28.80
N LEU A 150 -31.02 7.29 -29.28
CA LEU A 150 -30.50 6.19 -28.47
C LEU A 150 -29.06 6.48 -27.99
N GLU A 151 -28.21 6.98 -28.86
CA GLU A 151 -26.83 7.39 -28.52
C GLU A 151 -26.80 8.52 -27.51
N ASP A 152 -27.66 9.53 -27.68
CA ASP A 152 -27.76 10.62 -26.73
C ASP A 152 -28.22 10.07 -25.37
N LEU A 153 -29.28 9.28 -25.31
CA LEU A 153 -29.75 8.63 -24.08
C LEU A 153 -28.64 7.80 -23.40
N LEU A 154 -27.96 6.94 -24.15
CA LEU A 154 -26.89 6.10 -23.63
C LEU A 154 -25.67 6.91 -23.20
N SER A 155 -25.31 7.98 -23.90
CA SER A 155 -24.21 8.86 -23.49
C SER A 155 -24.51 9.59 -22.17
N PHE A 156 -25.80 9.76 -21.85
CA PHE A 156 -26.25 10.33 -20.57
C PHE A 156 -26.43 9.30 -19.47
N GLU A 157 -26.75 8.05 -19.80
CA GLU A 157 -26.89 6.97 -18.82
C GLU A 157 -25.56 6.31 -18.48
N THR A 158 -24.59 6.33 -19.40
CA THR A 158 -23.32 5.60 -19.31
C THR A 158 -22.12 6.53 -19.12
N TYR A 159 -20.94 5.92 -18.95
CA TYR A 159 -19.65 6.61 -18.93
C TYR A 159 -18.98 6.66 -20.32
N PHE A 160 -19.73 6.48 -21.41
CA PHE A 160 -19.20 6.52 -22.77
C PHE A 160 -19.63 7.80 -23.49
N SER A 161 -18.70 8.36 -24.26
CA SER A 161 -18.97 9.44 -25.21
C SER A 161 -19.62 8.90 -26.48
N ARG A 162 -20.11 9.80 -27.33
CA ARG A 162 -20.74 9.42 -28.59
C ARG A 162 -19.81 8.62 -29.50
N ASP A 163 -18.58 9.11 -29.70
CA ASP A 163 -17.55 8.42 -30.50
C ASP A 163 -17.26 7.02 -29.96
N GLU A 164 -17.19 6.88 -28.63
CA GLU A 164 -16.98 5.59 -27.98
C GLU A 164 -18.18 4.65 -28.16
N LEU A 165 -19.41 5.17 -28.08
CA LEU A 165 -20.61 4.39 -28.33
C LEU A 165 -20.67 3.89 -29.78
N HIS A 166 -20.25 4.70 -30.75
CA HIS A 166 -20.15 4.28 -32.15
C HIS A 166 -19.15 3.14 -32.33
N LEU A 167 -17.96 3.26 -31.73
CA LEU A 167 -16.95 2.19 -31.77
C LEU A 167 -17.45 0.92 -31.05
N LEU A 168 -18.12 1.05 -29.91
CA LEU A 168 -18.72 -0.09 -29.21
C LEU A 168 -19.85 -0.73 -30.00
N TYR A 169 -20.66 0.06 -30.72
CA TYR A 169 -21.72 -0.44 -31.58
C TYR A 169 -21.18 -1.20 -32.79
N ARG A 170 -20.07 -0.72 -33.38
CA ARG A 170 -19.32 -1.43 -34.41
C ARG A 170 -18.91 -2.81 -33.93
N GLU A 171 -18.28 -2.90 -32.77
CA GLU A 171 -17.87 -4.18 -32.17
C GLU A 171 -19.07 -5.06 -31.81
N PHE A 172 -20.15 -4.48 -31.27
CA PHE A 172 -21.37 -5.20 -30.92
C PHE A 172 -22.02 -5.84 -32.16
N LYS A 173 -22.07 -5.16 -33.31
CA LYS A 173 -22.58 -5.70 -34.58
C LYS A 173 -21.74 -6.87 -35.09
N THR A 174 -20.41 -6.83 -34.93
CA THR A 174 -19.55 -7.96 -35.29
C THR A 174 -19.82 -9.19 -34.42
N ILE A 175 -20.29 -8.98 -33.20
CA ILE A 175 -20.62 -10.05 -32.25
C ILE A 175 -22.03 -10.59 -32.48
N SER A 176 -23.04 -9.74 -32.59
CA SER A 176 -24.44 -10.14 -32.79
C SER A 176 -24.67 -10.67 -34.21
N LYS A 177 -25.03 -11.96 -34.36
CA LYS A 177 -25.45 -12.50 -35.68
C LYS A 177 -26.67 -11.76 -36.25
N SER A 178 -27.58 -11.30 -35.40
CA SER A 178 -28.78 -10.55 -35.82
C SER A 178 -28.50 -9.08 -36.13
N GLY A 179 -27.36 -8.55 -35.69
CA GLY A 179 -27.03 -7.12 -35.70
C GLY A 179 -27.83 -6.25 -34.71
N MET A 180 -28.88 -6.80 -34.06
CA MET A 180 -29.79 -6.06 -33.17
C MET A 180 -29.61 -6.44 -31.70
N PHE A 181 -29.51 -7.73 -31.41
CA PHE A 181 -29.37 -8.28 -30.05
C PHE A 181 -28.39 -9.45 -30.03
N MET A 182 -27.73 -9.65 -28.90
CA MET A 182 -26.86 -10.79 -28.68
C MET A 182 -27.67 -11.93 -28.08
N SER A 183 -27.72 -13.06 -28.77
CA SER A 183 -28.30 -14.28 -28.22
C SER A 183 -27.36 -14.93 -27.19
N LYS A 184 -27.87 -15.86 -26.38
CA LYS A 184 -27.04 -16.70 -25.50
C LYS A 184 -25.91 -17.39 -26.27
N GLU A 185 -26.17 -17.86 -27.49
CA GLU A 185 -25.16 -18.49 -28.35
C GLU A 185 -24.08 -17.50 -28.81
N ASP A 186 -24.47 -16.27 -29.19
CA ASP A 186 -23.52 -15.21 -29.55
C ASP A 186 -22.64 -14.84 -28.35
N PHE A 187 -23.24 -14.75 -27.16
CA PHE A 187 -22.53 -14.46 -25.92
C PHE A 187 -21.49 -15.54 -25.59
N ILE A 188 -21.90 -16.81 -25.60
CA ILE A 188 -21.04 -17.97 -25.33
C ILE A 188 -19.92 -18.09 -26.37
N SER A 189 -20.22 -17.91 -27.66
CA SER A 189 -19.26 -18.16 -28.74
C SER A 189 -18.25 -17.03 -28.92
N LYS A 190 -18.63 -15.76 -28.67
CA LYS A 190 -17.80 -14.61 -29.02
C LYS A 190 -17.39 -13.73 -27.85
N LEU A 191 -18.14 -13.67 -26.75
CA LEU A 191 -17.80 -12.80 -25.60
C LEU A 191 -16.97 -13.47 -24.54
N THR A 192 -16.98 -14.80 -24.42
CA THR A 192 -16.45 -15.46 -23.24
C THR A 192 -15.31 -16.42 -23.55
N PRO A 193 -14.14 -16.26 -22.89
CA PRO A 193 -13.33 -17.43 -22.59
C PRO A 193 -13.98 -18.35 -21.54
N PHE A 194 -15.11 -17.91 -20.97
CA PHE A 194 -15.93 -18.57 -19.94
C PHE A 194 -16.84 -19.71 -20.44
N SER A 195 -16.92 -19.98 -21.74
CA SER A 195 -17.82 -21.01 -22.32
C SER A 195 -17.70 -22.42 -21.74
N ARG A 196 -16.57 -22.74 -21.08
CA ARG A 196 -16.38 -24.04 -20.38
C ARG A 196 -16.99 -24.08 -18.97
N ASN A 197 -17.41 -22.96 -18.39
CA ASN A 197 -18.14 -22.89 -17.12
C ASN A 197 -19.54 -22.31 -17.40
N ALA A 198 -20.52 -23.20 -17.52
CA ALA A 198 -21.89 -22.84 -17.88
C ALA A 198 -22.52 -21.90 -16.83
N ASP A 199 -22.30 -22.17 -15.55
CA ASP A 199 -22.92 -21.44 -14.44
C ASP A 199 -22.47 -19.98 -14.42
N LEU A 200 -21.16 -19.72 -14.48
CA LEU A 200 -20.62 -18.35 -14.55
C LEU A 200 -21.09 -17.61 -15.80
N THR A 201 -21.16 -18.29 -16.93
CA THR A 201 -21.60 -17.68 -18.19
C THR A 201 -23.08 -17.30 -18.15
N ILE A 202 -23.92 -18.15 -17.55
CA ILE A 202 -25.35 -17.89 -17.37
C ILE A 202 -25.55 -16.75 -16.38
N SER A 203 -24.90 -16.77 -15.22
CA SER A 203 -25.03 -15.70 -14.22
C SER A 203 -24.58 -14.35 -14.76
N LEU A 204 -23.45 -14.30 -15.48
CA LEU A 204 -23.00 -13.08 -16.13
C LEU A 204 -24.01 -12.56 -17.17
N MET A 205 -24.60 -13.46 -17.96
CA MET A 205 -25.62 -13.08 -18.94
C MET A 205 -26.86 -12.51 -18.22
N ASN A 206 -27.34 -13.17 -17.17
CA ASN A 206 -28.48 -12.71 -16.37
C ASN A 206 -28.21 -11.36 -15.69
N ALA A 207 -26.98 -11.11 -15.22
CA ALA A 207 -26.63 -9.82 -14.63
C ALA A 207 -26.64 -8.67 -15.67
N ILE A 208 -26.35 -8.97 -16.94
CA ILE A 208 -26.38 -7.99 -18.04
C ILE A 208 -27.81 -7.79 -18.57
N ASP A 209 -28.57 -8.87 -18.74
CA ASP A 209 -29.96 -8.89 -19.17
C ASP A 209 -30.89 -8.37 -18.07
N ARG A 210 -31.19 -7.06 -18.11
CA ARG A 210 -31.91 -6.38 -17.03
C ARG A 210 -33.42 -6.51 -17.14
N ASN A 211 -33.93 -6.76 -18.34
CA ASN A 211 -35.36 -6.95 -18.57
C ASN A 211 -35.78 -8.43 -18.45
N GLY A 212 -34.82 -9.36 -18.41
CA GLY A 212 -35.04 -10.79 -18.26
C GLY A 212 -35.55 -11.48 -19.52
N ASP A 213 -35.35 -10.88 -20.70
CA ASP A 213 -35.88 -11.39 -21.98
C ASP A 213 -35.00 -12.47 -22.64
N GLN A 214 -33.92 -12.89 -21.95
CA GLN A 214 -32.94 -13.89 -22.36
C GLN A 214 -32.11 -13.49 -23.59
N LYS A 215 -32.04 -12.18 -23.87
CA LYS A 215 -31.21 -11.59 -24.93
C LYS A 215 -30.52 -10.36 -24.35
N ILE A 216 -29.39 -9.97 -24.94
CA ILE A 216 -28.70 -8.75 -24.53
C ILE A 216 -28.84 -7.73 -25.66
N ALA A 217 -29.61 -6.68 -25.40
CA ALA A 217 -29.71 -5.53 -26.29
C ALA A 217 -28.46 -4.64 -26.18
N PHE A 218 -28.19 -3.83 -27.21
CA PHE A 218 -27.05 -2.90 -27.18
C PHE A 218 -27.06 -1.95 -25.96
N PRO A 219 -28.20 -1.37 -25.54
CA PRO A 219 -28.26 -0.57 -24.31
C PRO A 219 -27.78 -1.31 -23.05
N GLU A 220 -28.20 -2.56 -22.86
CA GLU A 220 -27.82 -3.38 -21.70
C GLU A 220 -26.33 -3.72 -21.73
N PHE A 221 -25.83 -4.11 -22.90
CA PHE A 221 -24.42 -4.37 -23.12
C PHE A 221 -23.55 -3.17 -22.75
N VAL A 222 -23.92 -1.97 -23.23
CA VAL A 222 -23.19 -0.73 -22.94
C VAL A 222 -23.34 -0.32 -21.48
N GLN A 223 -24.52 -0.46 -20.86
CA GLN A 223 -24.71 -0.19 -19.44
C GLN A 223 -23.83 -1.09 -18.56
N ALA A 224 -23.73 -2.38 -18.89
CA ALA A 224 -22.87 -3.32 -18.20
C ALA A 224 -21.38 -2.98 -18.38
N LEU A 225 -20.91 -2.74 -19.62
CA LEU A 225 -19.53 -2.28 -19.88
C LEU A 225 -19.23 -0.96 -19.14
N SER A 226 -20.20 -0.06 -19.10
CA SER A 226 -20.09 1.22 -18.42
C SER A 226 -19.82 1.02 -16.93
N ILE A 227 -20.54 0.11 -16.27
CA ILE A 227 -20.31 -0.23 -14.86
C ILE A 227 -18.99 -0.97 -14.67
N MET A 228 -18.77 -2.06 -15.41
CA MET A 228 -17.59 -2.93 -15.27
C MET A 228 -16.29 -2.15 -15.50
N CYS A 229 -16.23 -1.32 -16.54
CA CYS A 229 -15.01 -0.68 -16.99
C CYS A 229 -14.82 0.73 -16.42
N ARG A 230 -15.90 1.46 -16.11
CA ARG A 230 -15.85 2.90 -15.73
C ARG A 230 -16.74 3.29 -14.55
N GLY A 231 -17.46 2.33 -13.97
CA GLY A 231 -18.36 2.54 -12.84
C GLY A 231 -17.65 2.92 -11.55
N THR A 232 -18.41 3.52 -10.64
CA THR A 232 -17.97 3.73 -9.26
C THR A 232 -17.69 2.39 -8.58
N LYS A 233 -16.84 2.40 -7.54
CA LYS A 233 -16.59 1.22 -6.72
C LYS A 233 -17.89 0.56 -6.25
N LYS A 234 -18.87 1.36 -5.81
CA LYS A 234 -20.18 0.89 -5.37
C LYS A 234 -21.00 0.25 -6.50
N GLU A 235 -21.04 0.85 -7.69
CA GLU A 235 -21.71 0.25 -8.87
C GLU A 235 -21.05 -1.08 -9.25
N ARG A 236 -19.71 -1.14 -9.26
CA ARG A 236 -18.96 -2.35 -9.58
C ARG A 236 -19.18 -3.47 -8.57
N LEU A 237 -19.16 -3.15 -7.27
CA LEU A 237 -19.42 -4.14 -6.21
C LEU A 237 -20.87 -4.66 -6.23
N ARG A 238 -21.85 -3.81 -6.56
CA ARG A 238 -23.24 -4.24 -6.76
C ARG A 238 -23.37 -5.19 -7.95
N PHE A 239 -22.78 -4.81 -9.08
CA PHE A 239 -22.79 -5.67 -10.27
C PHE A 239 -22.06 -7.00 -10.01
N THR A 240 -20.96 -6.96 -9.27
CA THR A 240 -20.28 -8.16 -8.77
C THR A 240 -21.18 -9.03 -7.91
N PHE A 241 -21.94 -8.44 -6.99
CA PHE A 241 -22.91 -9.18 -6.16
C PHE A 241 -23.95 -9.88 -7.04
N GLU A 242 -24.52 -9.16 -8.01
CA GLU A 242 -25.47 -9.71 -8.99
C GLU A 242 -24.87 -10.85 -9.83
N ILE A 243 -23.56 -10.86 -10.10
CA ILE A 243 -22.87 -11.96 -10.79
C ILE A 243 -22.63 -13.16 -9.87
N CYS A 244 -22.39 -12.93 -8.57
CA CYS A 244 -22.15 -14.02 -7.62
C CYS A 244 -23.44 -14.71 -7.18
N ASP A 245 -24.55 -13.99 -7.10
CA ASP A 245 -25.87 -14.50 -6.72
C ASP A 245 -26.41 -15.44 -7.83
N PHE A 246 -25.97 -16.70 -7.80
CA PHE A 246 -26.29 -17.69 -8.84
C PHE A 246 -27.74 -18.17 -8.73
N ASN A 247 -28.28 -18.19 -7.52
CA ASN A 247 -29.63 -18.68 -7.24
C ASN A 247 -30.70 -17.58 -7.26
N GLY A 248 -30.31 -16.30 -7.29
CA GLY A 248 -31.20 -15.14 -7.33
C GLY A 248 -31.90 -14.85 -6.00
N ASP A 249 -31.39 -15.35 -4.88
CA ASP A 249 -32.01 -15.21 -3.55
C ASP A 249 -31.69 -13.87 -2.87
N SER A 250 -30.93 -12.98 -3.55
CA SER A 250 -30.46 -11.69 -3.03
C SER A 250 -29.50 -11.80 -1.84
N LEU A 251 -28.89 -12.97 -1.65
CA LEU A 251 -27.76 -13.23 -0.77
C LEU A 251 -26.58 -13.73 -1.61
N VAL A 252 -25.38 -13.66 -1.03
CA VAL A 252 -24.19 -14.27 -1.62
C VAL A 252 -23.51 -15.12 -0.58
N SER A 253 -23.42 -16.42 -0.85
CA SER A 253 -22.79 -17.43 -0.02
C SER A 253 -21.28 -17.56 -0.32
N ARG A 254 -20.55 -18.19 0.61
CA ARG A 254 -19.12 -18.49 0.42
C ARG A 254 -18.87 -19.34 -0.83
N ASP A 255 -19.72 -20.33 -1.09
CA ASP A 255 -19.57 -21.28 -2.20
C ASP A 255 -19.79 -20.62 -3.55
N GLU A 256 -20.73 -19.68 -3.64
CA GLU A 256 -20.98 -18.90 -4.86
C GLU A 256 -19.81 -17.98 -5.20
N VAL A 257 -19.27 -17.25 -4.21
CA VAL A 257 -18.07 -16.42 -4.41
C VAL A 257 -16.88 -17.30 -4.80
N TYR A 258 -16.70 -18.43 -4.11
CA TYR A 258 -15.63 -19.37 -4.42
C TYR A 258 -15.72 -19.86 -5.87
N SER A 259 -16.90 -20.33 -6.27
CA SER A 259 -17.17 -20.84 -7.63
C SER A 259 -16.89 -19.78 -8.68
N THR A 260 -17.32 -18.54 -8.43
CA THR A 260 -17.10 -17.40 -9.32
C THR A 260 -15.60 -17.09 -9.48
N VAL A 261 -14.87 -16.91 -8.37
CA VAL A 261 -13.43 -16.59 -8.39
C VAL A 261 -12.61 -17.74 -8.97
N LYS A 262 -12.96 -18.99 -8.64
CA LYS A 262 -12.32 -20.20 -9.16
C LYS A 262 -12.45 -20.30 -10.67
N ALA A 263 -13.66 -20.13 -11.19
CA ALA A 263 -13.93 -20.16 -12.63
C ALA A 263 -13.11 -19.09 -13.37
N ILE A 264 -13.07 -17.87 -12.85
CA ILE A 264 -12.24 -16.78 -13.37
C ILE A 264 -10.76 -17.14 -13.35
N SER A 265 -10.22 -17.57 -12.20
CA SER A 265 -8.80 -17.93 -12.09
C SER A 265 -8.40 -19.03 -13.09
N ASP A 266 -9.24 -20.06 -13.25
CA ASP A 266 -9.00 -21.15 -14.18
C ASP A 266 -9.05 -20.70 -15.66
N ILE A 267 -9.82 -19.66 -15.95
CA ILE A 267 -9.88 -19.05 -17.27
C ILE A 267 -8.64 -18.23 -17.53
N PHE A 268 -8.35 -17.24 -16.69
CA PHE A 268 -7.26 -16.30 -16.89
C PHE A 268 -5.88 -16.97 -16.84
N SER A 269 -5.72 -18.04 -16.04
CA SER A 269 -4.50 -18.86 -16.06
C SER A 269 -4.17 -19.43 -17.45
N LYS A 270 -5.18 -19.77 -18.27
CA LYS A 270 -4.98 -20.25 -19.65
C LYS A 270 -4.56 -19.15 -20.63
N PHE A 271 -4.84 -17.88 -20.33
CA PHE A 271 -4.43 -16.73 -21.14
C PHE A 271 -3.03 -16.21 -20.75
N GLY A 272 -2.30 -16.94 -19.91
CA GLY A 272 -0.99 -16.52 -19.42
C GLY A 272 -1.04 -15.42 -18.36
N TYR A 273 -2.22 -15.05 -17.87
CA TYR A 273 -2.28 -14.25 -16.64
C TYR A 273 -1.88 -15.14 -15.48
N SER A 274 -0.97 -14.67 -14.64
CA SER A 274 -0.60 -15.45 -13.47
C SER A 274 -1.84 -15.74 -12.61
N LYS A 275 -1.98 -16.99 -12.15
CA LYS A 275 -2.90 -17.37 -11.05
C LYS A 275 -2.79 -16.39 -9.87
N ASP A 276 -1.62 -15.76 -9.70
CA ASP A 276 -1.32 -14.79 -8.65
C ASP A 276 -2.14 -13.50 -8.70
N LYS A 277 -2.71 -13.12 -9.85
CA LYS A 277 -3.50 -11.87 -9.95
C LYS A 277 -4.82 -11.97 -9.18
N PHE A 278 -5.37 -13.18 -9.07
CA PHE A 278 -6.67 -13.45 -8.45
C PHE A 278 -6.56 -13.85 -6.97
N GLY A 279 -5.34 -14.16 -6.49
CA GLY A 279 -5.16 -14.87 -5.23
C GLY A 279 -5.66 -16.31 -5.33
N ASP A 280 -5.50 -17.09 -4.26
CA ASP A 280 -6.27 -18.33 -4.17
C ASP A 280 -7.76 -17.98 -4.04
N PRO A 281 -8.69 -18.65 -4.75
CA PRO A 281 -10.12 -18.41 -4.59
C PRO A 281 -10.60 -18.48 -3.13
N SER A 282 -10.01 -19.36 -2.32
CA SER A 282 -10.31 -19.45 -0.89
C SER A 282 -9.80 -18.23 -0.12
N GLU A 283 -8.64 -17.68 -0.47
CA GLU A 283 -8.14 -16.42 0.12
C GLU A 283 -9.07 -15.24 -0.21
N ALA A 284 -9.60 -15.17 -1.43
CA ALA A 284 -10.55 -14.13 -1.81
C ALA A 284 -11.85 -14.25 -1.00
N VAL A 285 -12.39 -15.47 -0.88
CA VAL A 285 -13.57 -15.77 -0.05
C VAL A 285 -13.30 -15.43 1.42
N ASP A 286 -12.17 -15.86 1.97
CA ASP A 286 -11.81 -15.54 3.35
C ASP A 286 -11.64 -14.05 3.55
N SER A 287 -11.05 -13.32 2.60
CA SER A 287 -10.96 -11.86 2.68
C SER A 287 -12.33 -11.18 2.78
N ILE A 288 -13.35 -11.73 2.11
CA ILE A 288 -14.71 -11.19 2.10
C ILE A 288 -15.48 -11.57 3.36
N PHE A 289 -15.49 -12.86 3.71
CA PHE A 289 -16.36 -13.41 4.75
C PHE A 289 -15.73 -13.42 6.15
N SER A 290 -14.40 -13.33 6.27
CA SER A 290 -13.71 -13.33 7.57
C SER A 290 -14.05 -12.11 8.42
N SER A 291 -13.65 -12.19 9.70
CA SER A 291 -13.75 -11.05 10.60
C SER A 291 -12.73 -9.96 10.28
N GLY A 292 -13.09 -8.71 10.54
CA GLY A 292 -12.25 -7.55 10.22
C GLY A 292 -12.63 -6.30 11.00
N LEU A 293 -11.89 -5.22 10.81
CA LEU A 293 -12.21 -3.92 11.39
C LEU A 293 -12.48 -2.94 10.25
N THR A 294 -13.59 -2.22 10.32
CA THR A 294 -13.88 -1.15 9.38
C THR A 294 -12.92 0.02 9.58
N THR A 295 -12.89 0.94 8.61
CA THR A 295 -12.15 2.21 8.71
C THR A 295 -12.66 3.12 9.85
N ASN A 296 -13.75 2.77 10.52
CA ASN A 296 -14.26 3.47 11.71
C ASN A 296 -14.01 2.68 13.01
N GLY A 297 -13.35 1.52 12.94
CA GLY A 297 -13.07 0.66 14.09
C GLY A 297 -14.23 -0.26 14.49
N ILE A 298 -15.24 -0.43 13.64
CA ILE A 298 -16.35 -1.37 13.89
C ILE A 298 -15.87 -2.79 13.54
N TYR A 299 -16.07 -3.74 14.45
CA TYR A 299 -15.70 -5.13 14.21
C TYR A 299 -16.75 -5.81 13.32
N LEU A 300 -16.30 -6.39 12.21
CA LEU A 300 -17.08 -7.25 11.34
C LEU A 300 -16.89 -8.69 11.81
N HIS A 301 -17.96 -9.39 12.16
CA HIS A 301 -17.93 -10.80 12.55
C HIS A 301 -17.81 -11.73 11.34
N ASN A 302 -17.36 -12.96 11.52
CA ASN A 302 -17.40 -13.97 10.45
C ASN A 302 -18.85 -14.29 10.05
N LYS A 303 -19.13 -14.46 8.76
CA LYS A 303 -20.47 -14.86 8.26
C LYS A 303 -20.36 -15.92 7.17
N LYS A 304 -21.43 -16.71 6.97
CA LYS A 304 -21.52 -17.72 5.89
C LYS A 304 -22.12 -17.15 4.60
N GLU A 305 -23.04 -16.20 4.76
CA GLU A 305 -23.77 -15.51 3.68
C GLU A 305 -23.80 -14.01 3.99
N LEU A 306 -23.91 -13.19 2.94
CA LEU A 306 -23.92 -11.74 3.04
C LEU A 306 -25.08 -11.16 2.26
N THR A 307 -25.78 -10.20 2.88
CA THR A 307 -26.69 -9.31 2.16
C THR A 307 -25.91 -8.33 1.28
N LEU A 308 -26.58 -7.71 0.31
CA LEU A 308 -25.96 -6.68 -0.53
C LEU A 308 -25.27 -5.57 0.30
N ASN A 309 -25.90 -5.07 1.36
CA ASN A 309 -25.31 -4.00 2.17
C ASN A 309 -24.02 -4.43 2.88
N GLU A 310 -23.99 -5.65 3.41
CA GLU A 310 -22.81 -6.20 4.09
C GLU A 310 -21.69 -6.52 3.12
N PHE A 311 -22.03 -7.05 1.94
CA PHE A 311 -21.08 -7.27 0.85
C PHE A 311 -20.43 -5.95 0.41
N LEU A 312 -21.23 -4.88 0.30
CA LEU A 312 -20.71 -3.54 -0.03
C LEU A 312 -19.81 -2.99 1.08
N GLU A 313 -20.18 -3.12 2.36
CA GLU A 313 -19.38 -2.66 3.50
C GLU A 313 -18.01 -3.37 3.54
N ARG A 314 -17.99 -4.69 3.33
CA ARG A 314 -16.76 -5.50 3.25
C ARG A 314 -15.93 -5.17 2.01
N GLY A 315 -16.57 -4.96 0.88
CA GLY A 315 -15.93 -4.53 -0.36
C GLY A 315 -15.33 -3.12 -0.28
N GLU A 316 -15.85 -2.25 0.60
CA GLU A 316 -15.23 -0.95 0.86
C GLU A 316 -13.85 -1.09 1.51
N LEU A 317 -13.65 -2.10 2.36
CA LEU A 317 -12.37 -2.41 3.01
C LEU A 317 -11.38 -3.11 2.09
N ASN A 318 -11.87 -3.98 1.20
CA ASN A 318 -11.05 -4.72 0.25
C ASN A 318 -11.17 -4.12 -1.16
N PRO A 319 -10.25 -3.25 -1.58
CA PRO A 319 -10.32 -2.60 -2.90
C PRO A 319 -10.33 -3.61 -4.06
N ASP A 320 -9.79 -4.80 -3.81
CA ASP A 320 -9.71 -5.90 -4.76
C ASP A 320 -11.01 -6.63 -4.99
N LEU A 321 -12.02 -6.54 -4.12
CA LEU A 321 -13.19 -7.38 -4.26
C LEU A 321 -13.82 -7.25 -5.66
N SER A 322 -13.95 -6.03 -6.17
CA SER A 322 -14.42 -5.78 -7.54
C SER A 322 -13.47 -6.23 -8.67
N LYS A 323 -12.19 -6.50 -8.36
CA LYS A 323 -11.13 -6.95 -9.27
C LYS A 323 -10.81 -8.45 -9.16
N CYS A 324 -11.12 -9.09 -8.02
CA CYS A 324 -11.00 -10.54 -7.79
C CYS A 324 -11.72 -11.34 -8.88
N PHE A 325 -12.66 -10.70 -9.58
CA PHE A 325 -13.38 -11.29 -10.69
C PHE A 325 -12.64 -11.28 -12.01
N GLY A 326 -11.58 -10.47 -12.24
CA GLY A 326 -10.75 -10.44 -13.47
C GLY A 326 -11.44 -10.09 -14.78
N MET A 327 -12.70 -10.44 -14.89
CA MET A 327 -13.63 -10.33 -15.97
C MET A 327 -13.80 -8.88 -16.38
N PHE A 328 -13.86 -7.95 -15.43
CA PHE A 328 -13.93 -6.53 -15.74
C PHE A 328 -12.66 -6.04 -16.45
N ASP A 329 -11.49 -6.60 -16.10
CA ASP A 329 -10.24 -6.27 -16.79
C ASP A 329 -10.22 -6.89 -18.19
N TYR A 330 -10.76 -8.10 -18.37
CA TYR A 330 -10.94 -8.70 -19.70
C TYR A 330 -11.87 -7.87 -20.58
N PHE A 331 -13.04 -7.45 -20.08
CA PHE A 331 -13.97 -6.60 -20.81
C PHE A 331 -13.35 -5.23 -21.11
N TYR A 332 -12.63 -4.65 -20.15
CA TYR A 332 -11.89 -3.41 -20.37
C TYR A 332 -10.89 -3.59 -21.51
N LEU A 333 -10.06 -4.63 -21.47
CA LEU A 333 -9.08 -4.88 -22.50
C LEU A 333 -9.76 -5.06 -23.87
N LYS A 334 -10.72 -5.98 -23.93
CA LYS A 334 -11.42 -6.38 -25.16
C LYS A 334 -12.10 -5.22 -25.87
N PHE A 335 -12.77 -4.34 -25.12
CA PHE A 335 -13.63 -3.32 -25.69
C PHE A 335 -13.13 -1.89 -25.50
N ILE A 336 -12.53 -1.60 -24.36
CA ILE A 336 -12.26 -0.22 -23.92
C ILE A 336 -10.79 0.15 -24.11
N GLY A 337 -9.86 -0.79 -23.97
CA GLY A 337 -8.41 -0.52 -23.98
C GLY A 337 -7.94 0.16 -25.26
N GLN A 338 -8.42 -0.30 -26.43
CA GLN A 338 -8.08 0.28 -27.73
C GLN A 338 -8.70 1.66 -27.94
N ILE A 339 -9.95 1.83 -27.51
CA ILE A 339 -10.65 3.12 -27.53
C ILE A 339 -9.89 4.14 -26.65
N ASP A 340 -9.44 3.71 -25.47
CA ASP A 340 -8.69 4.53 -24.52
C ASP A 340 -7.30 4.96 -25.04
N LEU A 341 -6.68 4.17 -25.91
CA LEU A 341 -5.41 4.48 -26.59
C LEU A 341 -5.60 5.54 -27.69
N LEU A 342 -6.67 5.42 -28.47
CA LEU A 342 -7.02 6.35 -29.54
C LEU A 342 -7.23 7.80 -29.05
N PHE A 343 -7.55 7.97 -27.75
CA PHE A 343 -7.72 9.28 -27.11
C PHE A 343 -6.58 9.65 -26.14
N LYS A 344 -5.44 8.94 -26.12
CA LYS A 344 -4.35 9.11 -25.14
C LYS A 344 -3.64 10.48 -25.22
N ASP A 345 -3.53 11.06 -26.41
CA ASP A 345 -2.65 12.22 -26.70
C ASP A 345 -3.36 13.58 -26.75
N LYS A 346 -4.64 13.66 -26.36
CA LYS A 346 -5.36 14.96 -26.28
C LYS A 346 -4.88 15.79 -25.08
N GLU A 347 -5.01 17.12 -25.11
CA GLU A 347 -4.60 18.02 -24.01
C GLU A 347 -5.14 17.57 -22.64
N ILE A 348 -4.28 16.90 -21.86
CA ILE A 348 -4.67 16.26 -20.60
C ILE A 348 -4.68 17.26 -19.44
N ASN A 349 -3.94 18.35 -19.58
CA ASN A 349 -3.91 19.45 -18.63
C ASN A 349 -4.79 20.58 -19.16
N MET A 350 -5.83 20.95 -18.42
CA MET A 350 -6.83 21.93 -18.85
C MET A 350 -6.90 23.10 -17.87
N ASN A 351 -7.31 24.26 -18.35
CA ASN A 351 -7.72 25.40 -17.53
C ASN A 351 -9.02 25.97 -18.12
N GLY A 352 -10.00 26.31 -17.28
CA GLY A 352 -11.28 26.84 -17.76
C GLY A 352 -12.12 27.48 -16.67
N GLN A 353 -13.05 28.36 -17.07
CA GLN A 353 -14.01 28.96 -16.15
C GLN A 353 -15.35 28.24 -16.24
N LEU A 354 -15.70 27.47 -15.21
CA LEU A 354 -16.90 26.64 -15.19
C LEU A 354 -17.89 27.11 -14.12
N THR A 355 -19.18 26.87 -14.34
CA THR A 355 -20.21 27.16 -13.35
C THR A 355 -20.40 25.94 -12.44
N LYS A 356 -19.98 26.06 -11.18
CA LYS A 356 -20.19 25.04 -10.15
C LYS A 356 -21.58 25.18 -9.53
N ILE A 357 -22.37 24.11 -9.54
CA ILE A 357 -23.66 24.05 -8.86
C ILE A 357 -23.53 23.30 -7.53
N LYS A 358 -24.03 23.91 -6.44
CA LYS A 358 -24.33 23.20 -5.19
C LYS A 358 -25.83 22.93 -5.12
N PRO A 359 -26.27 21.67 -5.24
CA PRO A 359 -27.68 21.34 -5.02
C PRO A 359 -28.06 21.48 -3.54
N LYS A 360 -29.23 22.08 -3.29
CA LYS A 360 -29.92 22.23 -1.99
C LYS A 360 -29.27 23.16 -0.95
N THR A 361 -29.94 24.27 -0.66
CA THR A 361 -29.81 25.05 0.59
C THR A 361 -31.15 25.09 1.34
N ILE A 362 -31.18 25.69 2.54
CA ILE A 362 -32.32 25.73 3.50
C ILE A 362 -33.66 26.08 2.82
N PHE A 363 -33.65 26.81 1.70
CA PHE A 363 -34.85 27.23 0.96
C PHE A 363 -35.05 26.56 -0.41
N ASN A 364 -34.48 25.37 -0.64
CA ASN A 364 -34.57 24.62 -1.91
C ASN A 364 -34.05 25.33 -3.18
N PHE A 365 -33.35 26.47 -3.04
CA PHE A 365 -32.65 27.10 -4.16
C PHE A 365 -31.27 26.45 -4.39
N ASN A 366 -30.92 26.22 -5.66
CA ASN A 366 -29.58 25.84 -6.06
C ASN A 366 -28.68 27.07 -6.12
N ILE A 367 -27.54 27.03 -5.43
CA ILE A 367 -26.56 28.12 -5.51
C ILE A 367 -25.54 27.80 -6.61
N SER A 368 -25.50 28.64 -7.64
CA SER A 368 -24.51 28.57 -8.72
C SER A 368 -23.37 29.55 -8.46
N HIS A 369 -22.14 29.10 -8.73
CA HIS A 369 -20.95 29.94 -8.63
C HIS A 369 -20.05 29.73 -9.84
N ARG A 370 -19.66 30.80 -10.54
CA ARG A 370 -18.56 30.74 -11.50
C ARG A 370 -17.25 30.48 -10.74
N ARG A 371 -16.48 29.51 -11.20
CA ARG A 371 -15.22 29.04 -10.61
C ARG A 371 -14.22 28.79 -11.72
N THR A 372 -12.98 29.22 -11.52
CA THR A 372 -11.87 28.77 -12.37
C THR A 372 -11.48 27.36 -11.92
N LEU A 373 -11.33 26.45 -12.87
CA LEU A 373 -10.83 25.10 -12.67
C LEU A 373 -9.52 24.90 -13.43
N SER A 374 -8.66 24.06 -12.89
CA SER A 374 -7.46 23.57 -13.57
C SER A 374 -7.31 22.07 -13.33
N LEU A 375 -6.90 21.35 -14.36
CA LEU A 375 -6.59 19.93 -14.32
C LEU A 375 -5.10 19.78 -14.56
N ARG A 376 -4.35 19.27 -13.58
CA ARG A 376 -2.89 19.15 -13.65
C ARG A 376 -2.40 17.93 -12.88
N ASP A 377 -1.55 17.11 -13.50
CA ASP A 377 -0.82 16.01 -12.86
C ASP A 377 -1.71 15.11 -11.96
N GLY A 378 -2.90 14.74 -12.43
CA GLY A 378 -3.83 13.91 -11.65
C GLY A 378 -4.71 14.67 -10.65
N PHE A 379 -4.65 16.00 -10.60
CA PHE A 379 -5.43 16.83 -9.70
C PHE A 379 -6.43 17.74 -10.41
N LEU A 380 -7.67 17.73 -9.96
CA LEU A 380 -8.67 18.76 -10.26
C LEU A 380 -8.62 19.86 -9.20
N ILE A 381 -8.20 21.06 -9.61
CA ILE A 381 -8.02 22.24 -8.79
C ILE A 381 -9.16 23.21 -9.04
N VAL A 382 -9.88 23.61 -7.99
CA VAL A 382 -10.98 24.56 -8.04
C VAL A 382 -10.56 25.83 -7.33
N TYR A 383 -10.48 26.96 -8.02
CA TYR A 383 -10.06 28.24 -7.45
C TYR A 383 -11.22 29.06 -6.89
N LYS A 384 -10.94 29.90 -5.89
CA LYS A 384 -11.87 30.93 -5.44
C LYS A 384 -11.99 32.01 -6.51
N LYS A 385 -13.14 32.68 -6.57
CA LYS A 385 -13.27 33.91 -7.38
C LYS A 385 -12.35 34.96 -6.76
N LYS A 386 -11.51 35.60 -7.58
CA LYS A 386 -10.70 36.76 -7.18
C LYS A 386 -11.62 37.90 -6.71
N LYS A 387 -11.25 38.60 -5.63
CA LYS A 387 -11.98 39.80 -5.20
C LYS A 387 -11.52 41.00 -6.02
N PHE A 388 -10.23 41.11 -6.25
CA PHE A 388 -9.59 42.15 -7.06
C PHE A 388 -8.79 41.53 -8.21
N LYS A 389 -8.58 42.27 -9.32
CA LYS A 389 -7.85 41.77 -10.50
C LYS A 389 -6.42 41.31 -10.17
N HIS A 390 -5.77 41.97 -9.20
CA HIS A 390 -4.40 41.68 -8.78
C HIS A 390 -4.28 40.55 -7.75
N ASP A 391 -5.41 39.97 -7.28
CA ASP A 391 -5.35 38.85 -6.36
C ASP A 391 -4.74 37.60 -7.03
N GLU A 392 -3.88 36.90 -6.31
CA GLU A 392 -3.43 35.57 -6.70
C GLU A 392 -4.60 34.56 -6.72
N ASP A 393 -4.54 33.62 -7.66
CA ASP A 393 -5.48 32.51 -7.73
C ASP A 393 -5.31 31.57 -6.54
N LYS A 394 -6.17 31.71 -5.53
CA LYS A 394 -6.15 30.85 -4.34
C LYS A 394 -6.98 29.58 -4.58
N PRO A 395 -6.39 28.38 -4.52
CA PRO A 395 -7.14 27.14 -4.59
C PRO A 395 -8.16 27.07 -3.43
N SER A 396 -9.36 26.62 -3.74
CA SER A 396 -10.47 26.40 -2.80
C SER A 396 -10.68 24.93 -2.46
N LYS A 397 -10.38 24.05 -3.43
CA LYS A 397 -10.45 22.61 -3.31
C LYS A 397 -9.52 21.99 -4.35
N VAL A 398 -8.79 20.96 -3.96
CA VAL A 398 -7.89 20.18 -4.80
C VAL A 398 -8.28 18.72 -4.61
N ILE A 399 -8.65 18.05 -5.69
CA ILE A 399 -9.17 16.68 -5.71
C ILE A 399 -8.16 15.80 -6.44
N PHE A 400 -7.64 14.79 -5.77
CA PHE A 400 -6.82 13.75 -6.39
C PHE A 400 -7.72 12.79 -7.18
N LEU A 401 -7.52 12.70 -8.49
CA LEU A 401 -8.44 12.07 -9.43
C LEU A 401 -8.33 10.56 -9.58
N PRO A 402 -7.19 9.88 -9.40
CA PRO A 402 -7.14 8.42 -9.55
C PRO A 402 -8.25 7.73 -8.74
N GLY A 403 -9.04 6.90 -9.41
CA GLY A 403 -10.23 6.24 -8.86
C GLY A 403 -11.50 7.10 -8.78
N SER A 404 -11.51 8.31 -9.35
CA SER A 404 -12.71 9.13 -9.48
C SER A 404 -13.51 8.74 -10.72
N THR A 405 -14.82 8.96 -10.68
CA THR A 405 -15.69 8.77 -11.83
C THR A 405 -16.20 10.12 -12.33
N VAL A 406 -16.43 10.21 -13.64
CA VAL A 406 -16.93 11.42 -14.29
C VAL A 406 -18.03 11.06 -15.28
N LYS A 407 -19.23 11.63 -15.08
CA LYS A 407 -20.43 11.36 -15.90
C LYS A 407 -20.94 12.66 -16.52
N VAL A 408 -21.30 12.65 -17.80
CA VAL A 408 -21.95 13.78 -18.47
C VAL A 408 -23.32 14.02 -17.84
N VAL A 409 -23.71 15.28 -17.67
CA VAL A 409 -25.03 15.69 -17.16
C VAL A 409 -25.63 16.71 -18.12
N VAL A 410 -26.89 16.50 -18.48
CA VAL A 410 -27.72 17.47 -19.24
C VAL A 410 -28.64 18.20 -18.30
N GLY A 411 -28.87 19.49 -18.55
CA GLY A 411 -30.06 20.17 -18.05
C GLY A 411 -31.31 19.38 -18.45
N SER A 412 -32.01 18.81 -17.48
CA SER A 412 -33.16 17.94 -17.73
C SER A 412 -34.22 18.64 -18.58
N GLN A 413 -34.80 17.95 -19.57
CA GLN A 413 -36.18 18.25 -19.96
C GLN A 413 -37.08 18.14 -18.71
N PRO A 414 -38.08 19.02 -18.53
CA PRO A 414 -38.76 19.20 -17.27
C PRO A 414 -39.57 17.95 -16.88
N SER A 415 -39.10 17.21 -15.88
CA SER A 415 -40.02 16.34 -15.12
C SER A 415 -40.93 17.24 -14.28
N LYS A 416 -42.25 16.98 -14.31
CA LYS A 416 -43.28 17.81 -13.66
C LYS A 416 -43.01 18.14 -12.17
N LYS A 417 -42.19 17.33 -11.48
CA LYS A 417 -41.81 17.53 -10.06
C LYS A 417 -40.56 18.43 -9.82
N LYS A 418 -39.86 18.96 -10.84
CA LYS A 418 -38.64 19.80 -10.65
C LYS A 418 -38.72 21.20 -11.29
N LYS A 419 -39.78 21.97 -11.01
CA LYS A 419 -39.93 23.38 -11.47
C LYS A 419 -38.92 24.39 -10.88
N PHE A 420 -38.03 24.01 -9.96
CA PHE A 420 -37.17 24.94 -9.22
C PHE A 420 -35.71 25.05 -9.70
N LEU A 421 -35.30 24.30 -10.73
CA LEU A 421 -34.09 24.66 -11.49
C LEU A 421 -34.45 25.88 -12.33
N SER A 422 -33.87 27.06 -12.01
CA SER A 422 -34.18 28.30 -12.73
C SER A 422 -34.14 28.06 -14.25
N LYS A 423 -35.12 28.58 -14.98
CA LYS A 423 -35.19 28.56 -16.46
C LYS A 423 -33.81 28.79 -17.13
N LYS A 424 -32.93 29.58 -16.50
CA LYS A 424 -31.55 29.89 -16.89
C LYS A 424 -30.62 28.70 -17.23
N PHE A 425 -30.84 27.48 -16.72
CA PHE A 425 -29.88 26.36 -16.91
C PHE A 425 -30.39 25.19 -17.77
N HIS A 426 -31.52 25.35 -18.48
CA HIS A 426 -32.11 24.25 -19.28
C HIS A 426 -31.23 23.80 -20.46
N ASN A 427 -30.36 24.69 -20.99
CA ASN A 427 -29.54 24.43 -22.17
C ASN A 427 -28.04 24.24 -21.86
N TYR A 428 -27.65 24.04 -20.59
CA TYR A 428 -26.24 23.90 -20.23
C TYR A 428 -25.80 22.43 -20.23
N TYR A 429 -24.66 22.17 -20.86
CA TYR A 429 -23.95 20.90 -20.79
C TYR A 429 -23.04 20.90 -19.56
N GLY A 430 -22.80 19.72 -18.98
CA GLY A 430 -21.98 19.63 -17.79
C GLY A 430 -21.48 18.24 -17.49
N PHE A 431 -20.74 18.13 -16.40
CA PHE A 431 -20.28 16.85 -15.89
C PHE A 431 -20.37 16.80 -14.36
N ARG A 432 -20.54 15.59 -13.86
CA ARG A 432 -20.54 15.25 -12.44
C ARG A 432 -19.26 14.47 -12.14
N VAL A 433 -18.46 14.98 -11.22
CA VAL A 433 -17.28 14.26 -10.67
C VAL A 433 -17.65 13.65 -9.34
N THR A 434 -17.36 12.36 -9.18
CA THR A 434 -17.54 11.62 -7.92
C THR A 434 -16.21 10.99 -7.48
N LYS A 435 -15.74 11.34 -6.27
CA LYS A 435 -14.56 10.77 -5.61
C LYS A 435 -14.79 10.73 -4.10
N GLY A 436 -15.02 9.55 -3.54
CA GLY A 436 -15.48 9.41 -2.15
C GLY A 436 -16.68 10.34 -1.87
N ASN A 437 -16.59 11.15 -0.82
CA ASN A 437 -17.63 12.12 -0.46
C ASN A 437 -17.68 13.37 -1.38
N TYR A 438 -16.71 13.55 -2.27
CA TYR A 438 -16.73 14.63 -3.24
C TYR A 438 -17.65 14.28 -4.41
N ASN A 439 -18.80 14.94 -4.46
CA ASN A 439 -19.80 14.76 -5.51
C ASN A 439 -20.29 16.14 -5.98
N ARG A 440 -19.84 16.61 -7.15
CA ARG A 440 -20.09 17.98 -7.63
C ARG A 440 -20.41 18.03 -9.12
N PHE A 441 -21.27 18.99 -9.46
CA PHE A 441 -21.72 19.28 -10.82
C PHE A 441 -21.05 20.56 -11.33
N PHE A 442 -20.55 20.51 -12.56
CA PHE A 442 -19.99 21.64 -13.29
C PHE A 442 -20.74 21.80 -14.61
N LEU A 443 -21.17 23.02 -14.92
CA LEU A 443 -21.86 23.40 -16.15
C LEU A 443 -20.99 24.32 -17.00
N MET A 444 -21.20 24.26 -18.31
CA MET A 444 -20.58 25.10 -19.33
C MET A 444 -21.51 25.36 -20.52
N GLU A 445 -21.09 26.25 -21.41
CA GLU A 445 -21.92 26.85 -22.45
C GLU A 445 -22.13 25.91 -23.65
N ASN A 446 -21.14 25.08 -24.00
CA ASN A 446 -21.21 24.18 -25.16
C ASN A 446 -20.89 22.72 -24.77
N ARG A 447 -21.35 21.79 -25.62
CA ARG A 447 -21.23 20.33 -25.43
C ARG A 447 -19.79 19.84 -25.56
N ASP A 448 -19.03 20.38 -26.50
CA ASP A 448 -17.69 19.91 -26.85
C ASP A 448 -16.68 20.20 -25.74
N GLU A 449 -16.76 21.36 -25.11
CA GLU A 449 -15.97 21.70 -23.91
C GLU A 449 -16.28 20.71 -22.77
N ALA A 450 -17.56 20.31 -22.61
CA ALA A 450 -17.96 19.39 -21.55
C ALA A 450 -17.37 18.01 -21.77
N LEU A 451 -17.38 17.57 -23.03
CA LEU A 451 -16.80 16.30 -23.42
C LEU A 451 -15.27 16.30 -23.25
N ASN A 452 -14.60 17.40 -23.61
CA ASN A 452 -13.15 17.55 -23.40
C ASN A 452 -12.77 17.44 -21.92
N TRP A 453 -13.49 18.13 -21.02
CA TRP A 453 -13.27 18.00 -19.57
C TRP A 453 -13.51 16.58 -19.06
N VAL A 454 -14.57 15.92 -19.52
CA VAL A 454 -14.88 14.54 -19.14
C VAL A 454 -13.75 13.60 -19.57
N ASN A 455 -13.27 13.72 -20.80
CA ASN A 455 -12.19 12.89 -21.34
C ASN A 455 -10.87 13.12 -20.59
N ALA A 456 -10.51 14.39 -20.33
CA ALA A 456 -9.28 14.70 -19.61
C ALA A 456 -9.33 14.25 -18.14
N ILE A 457 -10.47 14.44 -17.44
CA ILE A 457 -10.65 13.92 -16.08
C ILE A 457 -10.57 12.40 -16.09
N ARG A 458 -11.22 11.73 -17.05
CA ARG A 458 -11.20 10.28 -17.18
C ARG A 458 -9.79 9.73 -17.37
N PHE A 459 -8.96 10.39 -18.17
CA PHE A 459 -7.55 10.03 -18.32
C PHE A 459 -6.83 10.04 -16.97
N HIS A 460 -7.01 11.10 -16.18
CA HIS A 460 -6.40 11.25 -14.84
C HIS A 460 -7.08 10.40 -13.75
N SER A 461 -8.29 9.92 -14.00
CA SER A 461 -9.02 9.01 -13.12
C SER A 461 -8.48 7.59 -13.15
N ARG A 462 -7.66 7.24 -14.16
CA ARG A 462 -7.04 5.91 -14.27
C ARG A 462 -6.26 5.58 -13.00
N GLN A 463 -6.46 4.37 -12.50
CA GLN A 463 -5.79 3.83 -11.32
C GLN A 463 -5.49 2.36 -11.54
N GLY A 464 -4.65 1.79 -10.68
CA GLY A 464 -4.40 0.36 -10.70
C GLY A 464 -3.30 -0.05 -11.68
N PHE A 465 -2.25 0.76 -11.81
CA PHE A 465 -1.00 0.37 -12.49
C PHE A 465 -0.40 -0.89 -11.85
N ARG A 466 0.75 -1.39 -12.31
CA ARG A 466 1.46 -2.53 -11.69
C ARG A 466 1.41 -2.48 -10.15
N PHE A 467 1.09 -3.60 -9.51
CA PHE A 467 0.80 -3.74 -8.06
C PHE A 467 -0.42 -2.97 -7.55
N GLN A 468 -1.28 -2.51 -8.45
CA GLN A 468 -2.39 -1.61 -8.20
C GLN A 468 -2.01 -0.27 -7.58
N SER A 469 -0.82 0.22 -7.90
CA SER A 469 -0.35 1.49 -7.39
C SER A 469 -1.13 2.68 -7.95
N PHE A 470 -1.19 3.77 -7.17
CA PHE A 470 -1.56 5.09 -7.65
C PHE A 470 -0.59 5.65 -8.71
N SER A 471 0.66 5.21 -8.70
CA SER A 471 1.70 5.72 -9.59
C SER A 471 1.98 4.74 -10.73
N LYS A 472 2.22 5.30 -11.91
CA LYS A 472 2.67 4.54 -13.07
C LYS A 472 4.15 4.19 -12.97
N VAL A 473 4.57 3.21 -13.75
CA VAL A 473 5.99 2.92 -13.94
C VAL A 473 6.62 4.04 -14.77
N ARG A 474 7.77 4.56 -14.35
CA ARG A 474 8.50 5.63 -15.04
C ARG A 474 9.93 5.19 -15.32
N SER A 475 10.37 5.32 -16.56
CA SER A 475 11.75 5.06 -16.98
C SER A 475 12.61 6.32 -16.93
N ASN A 476 13.91 6.12 -17.13
CA ASN A 476 14.93 7.16 -17.19
C ASN A 476 15.02 8.04 -15.94
N ILE A 477 14.93 7.43 -14.76
CA ILE A 477 14.98 8.10 -13.47
C ILE A 477 16.37 7.92 -12.86
N SER A 478 16.93 8.97 -12.26
CA SER A 478 18.14 8.83 -11.45
C SER A 478 17.76 8.50 -10.02
N VAL A 479 18.33 7.41 -9.50
CA VAL A 479 18.09 6.93 -8.13
C VAL A 479 19.41 6.61 -7.47
N GLU A 480 19.53 7.03 -6.22
CA GLU A 480 20.68 6.76 -5.35
C GLU A 480 20.19 6.14 -4.04
N TRP A 481 20.90 5.13 -3.55
CA TRP A 481 20.63 4.51 -2.24
C TRP A 481 21.61 5.02 -1.19
N PHE A 482 21.15 5.09 0.05
CA PHE A 482 21.93 5.44 1.24
C PHE A 482 21.79 4.33 2.26
N ILE A 483 22.92 3.81 2.73
CA ILE A 483 22.99 2.90 3.88
C ILE A 483 23.34 3.73 5.11
N ASN A 484 22.52 3.62 6.14
CA ASN A 484 22.58 4.37 7.39
C ASN A 484 22.37 5.90 7.23
N GLY A 485 22.13 6.58 8.35
CA GLY A 485 21.69 7.99 8.30
C GLY A 485 22.78 9.01 8.02
N SER A 486 24.06 8.72 8.26
CA SER A 486 25.15 9.69 8.01
C SER A 486 25.24 10.11 6.54
N SER A 487 25.25 9.16 5.61
CA SER A 487 25.28 9.42 4.17
C SER A 487 24.01 10.12 3.69
N TYR A 488 22.84 9.64 4.11
CA TYR A 488 21.54 10.23 3.81
C TYR A 488 21.42 11.68 4.33
N TYR A 489 21.72 11.93 5.60
CA TYR A 489 21.57 13.25 6.20
C TYR A 489 22.52 14.26 5.57
N ASN A 490 23.73 13.84 5.21
CA ASN A 490 24.67 14.70 4.51
C ASN A 490 24.08 15.16 3.17
N GLU A 491 23.59 14.23 2.35
CA GLU A 491 22.99 14.58 1.05
C GLU A 491 21.67 15.35 1.19
N LEU A 492 20.88 15.04 2.21
CA LEU A 492 19.64 15.77 2.53
C LEU A 492 19.95 17.24 2.87
N ALA A 493 20.96 17.51 3.69
CA ALA A 493 21.36 18.87 4.04
C ALA A 493 21.78 19.67 2.80
N GLU A 494 22.62 19.08 1.95
CA GLU A 494 23.06 19.72 0.70
C GLU A 494 21.90 19.94 -0.28
N THR A 495 20.93 19.03 -0.35
CA THR A 495 19.77 19.20 -1.23
C THR A 495 18.80 20.25 -0.70
N ILE A 496 18.59 20.33 0.62
CA ILE A 496 17.78 21.40 1.26
C ILE A 496 18.38 22.77 0.96
N ARG A 497 19.72 22.92 1.06
CA ARG A 497 20.38 24.19 0.75
C ARG A 497 20.13 24.65 -0.69
N ARG A 498 20.02 23.70 -1.63
CA ARG A 498 19.72 23.95 -3.04
C ARG A 498 18.25 24.26 -3.35
N ALA A 499 17.33 24.10 -2.39
CA ALA A 499 15.90 24.35 -2.60
C ALA A 499 15.65 25.80 -3.03
N LYS A 500 14.78 26.00 -4.02
CA LYS A 500 14.46 27.33 -4.58
C LYS A 500 13.04 27.79 -4.34
N HIS A 501 12.09 26.89 -4.14
CA HIS A 501 10.67 27.24 -4.11
C HIS A 501 9.95 26.62 -2.92
N GLU A 502 10.05 25.31 -2.72
CA GLU A 502 9.38 24.64 -1.61
C GLU A 502 10.04 23.32 -1.16
N ILE A 503 9.82 23.02 0.11
CA ILE A 503 10.31 21.81 0.78
C ILE A 503 9.11 21.13 1.44
N PHE A 504 8.87 19.87 1.11
CA PHE A 504 7.87 19.03 1.77
C PHE A 504 8.58 17.99 2.65
N ILE A 505 8.15 17.81 3.90
CA ILE A 505 8.70 16.80 4.81
C ILE A 505 7.54 16.01 5.40
N THR A 506 7.57 14.68 5.32
CA THR A 506 6.75 13.82 6.19
C THR A 506 7.63 13.02 7.12
N GLY A 507 7.16 12.82 8.34
CA GLY A 507 7.83 11.92 9.28
C GLY A 507 6.85 11.35 10.29
N TRP A 508 7.14 10.13 10.73
CA TRP A 508 6.56 9.60 11.95
C TRP A 508 7.10 10.41 13.13
N TRP A 509 8.41 10.68 13.14
CA TRP A 509 9.06 11.60 14.05
C TRP A 509 9.96 12.59 13.30
N VAL A 510 9.81 13.89 13.57
CA VAL A 510 10.72 14.93 13.08
C VAL A 510 11.23 15.71 14.28
N SER A 511 12.56 15.73 14.47
CA SER A 511 13.21 16.52 15.52
C SER A 511 13.78 17.79 14.91
N PRO A 512 13.36 19.00 15.34
CA PRO A 512 13.95 20.25 14.87
C PRO A 512 15.46 20.38 15.17
N TYR A 513 15.94 19.61 16.15
CA TYR A 513 17.29 19.75 16.72
C TYR A 513 18.32 18.80 16.14
N VAL A 514 17.94 17.94 15.20
CA VAL A 514 18.87 16.97 14.63
C VAL A 514 19.93 17.68 13.77
N TYR A 515 21.19 17.32 14.00
CA TYR A 515 22.33 17.75 13.17
C TYR A 515 22.49 16.79 11.99
N LEU A 516 22.39 17.31 10.77
CA LEU A 516 22.43 16.51 9.55
C LEU A 516 23.84 16.25 9.01
N GLN A 517 24.83 17.03 9.41
CA GLN A 517 26.23 16.84 9.02
C GLN A 517 27.10 16.92 10.26
N ARG A 518 27.99 15.95 10.51
CA ARG A 518 28.79 15.91 11.74
C ARG A 518 30.29 15.68 11.52
N ASP A 519 30.70 15.34 10.31
CA ASP A 519 32.10 14.96 10.03
C ASP A 519 32.99 16.14 9.56
N ASN A 520 32.41 17.30 9.25
CA ASN A 520 33.13 18.49 8.74
C ASN A 520 33.30 19.61 9.79
N GLY A 521 33.52 19.23 11.05
CA GLY A 521 33.75 20.17 12.16
C GLY A 521 32.49 20.77 12.79
N ILE A 522 32.68 21.39 13.95
CA ILE A 522 31.60 21.89 14.83
C ILE A 522 30.78 22.99 14.15
N GLU A 523 31.43 23.90 13.41
CA GLU A 523 30.72 24.99 12.74
C GLU A 523 29.75 24.47 11.67
N ASN A 524 30.19 23.52 10.84
CA ASN A 524 29.30 22.90 9.85
C ASN A 524 28.19 22.09 10.52
N MET A 525 28.52 21.40 11.61
CA MET A 525 27.53 20.68 12.40
C MET A 525 26.43 21.60 12.90
N GLU A 526 26.79 22.70 13.54
CA GLU A 526 25.85 23.70 14.03
C GLU A 526 25.03 24.32 12.89
N LYS A 527 25.63 24.62 11.73
CA LYS A 527 24.90 25.13 10.56
C LYS A 527 23.94 24.10 9.96
N SER A 528 24.22 22.81 10.07
CA SER A 528 23.42 21.71 9.51
C SER A 528 22.18 21.31 10.32
N ARG A 529 21.95 21.94 11.48
CA ARG A 529 20.78 21.62 12.32
C ARG A 529 19.49 21.89 11.55
N LEU A 530 18.55 20.94 11.57
CA LEU A 530 17.36 20.96 10.72
C LEU A 530 16.58 22.29 10.78
N ASP A 531 16.28 22.78 11.99
CA ASP A 531 15.55 24.04 12.17
C ASP A 531 16.30 25.25 11.58
N ARG A 532 17.63 25.26 11.62
CA ARG A 532 18.48 26.35 11.12
C ARG A 532 18.52 26.38 9.60
N ILE A 533 18.81 25.25 8.95
CA ILE A 533 18.82 25.19 7.48
C ILE A 533 17.43 25.48 6.89
N LEU A 534 16.36 25.00 7.54
CA LEU A 534 15.00 25.31 7.10
C LEU A 534 14.67 26.79 7.32
N THR A 535 15.14 27.39 8.42
CA THR A 535 14.98 28.84 8.67
C THR A 535 15.69 29.66 7.60
N GLU A 536 16.92 29.30 7.25
CA GLU A 536 17.73 29.98 6.23
C GLU A 536 16.99 30.00 4.88
N LYS A 537 16.57 28.82 4.40
CA LYS A 537 15.78 28.72 3.17
C LYS A 537 14.44 29.45 3.26
N ALA A 538 13.79 29.39 4.41
CA ALA A 538 12.53 30.09 4.62
C ALA A 538 12.68 31.62 4.53
N LYS A 539 13.80 32.18 4.99
CA LYS A 539 14.14 33.62 4.87
C LYS A 539 14.45 34.04 3.44
N GLU A 540 14.98 33.12 2.64
CA GLU A 540 15.16 33.30 1.19
C GLU A 540 13.82 33.25 0.42
N GLY A 541 12.73 32.86 1.08
CA GLY A 541 11.38 32.82 0.51
C GLY A 541 10.89 31.42 0.16
N VAL A 542 11.70 30.38 0.40
CA VAL A 542 11.31 28.98 0.21
C VAL A 542 10.18 28.62 1.19
N LYS A 543 9.14 27.95 0.71
CA LYS A 543 8.02 27.51 1.54
C LYS A 543 8.27 26.11 2.09
N VAL A 544 8.20 25.94 3.40
CA VAL A 544 8.45 24.65 4.05
C VAL A 544 7.14 24.10 4.59
N TYR A 545 6.82 22.85 4.26
CA TYR A 545 5.60 22.16 4.68
C TYR A 545 5.95 20.84 5.35
N VAL A 546 5.63 20.70 6.63
CA VAL A 546 5.94 19.51 7.41
C VAL A 546 4.65 18.83 7.85
N LEU A 547 4.42 17.59 7.41
CA LEU A 547 3.31 16.74 7.83
C LEU A 547 3.82 15.65 8.78
N MET A 548 3.53 15.80 10.07
CA MET A 548 4.02 14.87 11.10
C MET A 548 2.86 14.06 11.68
N TRP A 549 3.20 12.88 12.21
CA TRP A 549 2.26 12.12 13.03
C TRP A 549 1.82 12.94 14.25
N ASN A 550 0.52 12.95 14.52
CA ASN A 550 -0.03 13.48 15.75
C ASN A 550 -0.12 12.35 16.79
N GLU A 551 0.95 12.14 17.55
CA GLU A 551 0.98 11.11 18.59
C GLU A 551 -0.12 11.28 19.64
N THR A 552 -0.55 10.15 20.20
CA THR A 552 -1.42 10.12 21.36
C THR A 552 -0.57 10.30 22.63
N ASN A 553 -1.09 11.01 23.64
CA ASN A 553 -0.42 11.11 24.94
C ASN A 553 -0.31 9.75 25.65
N LEU A 554 -1.19 8.82 25.27
CA LEU A 554 -1.27 7.46 25.80
C LEU A 554 -0.23 6.53 25.17
N GLY A 555 0.20 6.81 23.94
CA GLY A 555 1.13 6.04 23.13
C GLY A 555 2.59 6.45 23.33
N VAL A 556 3.27 6.73 22.23
CA VAL A 556 4.65 7.20 22.20
C VAL A 556 4.69 8.73 22.24
N GLN A 557 5.35 9.32 23.24
CA GLN A 557 5.56 10.77 23.29
C GLN A 557 6.71 11.19 22.38
N LEU A 558 6.40 11.62 21.15
CA LEU A 558 7.38 12.09 20.15
C LEU A 558 7.68 13.58 20.25
N GLY A 559 6.86 14.34 20.98
CA GLY A 559 6.99 15.79 21.08
C GLY A 559 6.60 16.53 19.80
N SER A 560 5.70 15.98 18.98
CA SER A 560 5.34 16.61 17.69
C SER A 560 4.63 17.96 17.89
N ARG A 561 3.93 18.15 19.02
CA ARG A 561 3.35 19.46 19.40
C ARG A 561 4.45 20.51 19.57
N HIS A 562 5.51 20.13 20.28
CA HIS A 562 6.66 20.97 20.52
C HIS A 562 7.41 21.25 19.21
N ALA A 563 7.71 20.21 18.43
CA ALA A 563 8.36 20.33 17.13
C ALA A 563 7.58 21.26 16.18
N LYS A 564 6.25 21.14 16.13
CA LYS A 564 5.37 22.05 15.38
C LYS A 564 5.54 23.49 15.84
N ASN A 565 5.39 23.76 17.13
CA ASN A 565 5.45 25.11 17.67
C ASN A 565 6.83 25.74 17.46
N TRP A 566 7.90 24.95 17.60
CA TRP A 566 9.27 25.39 17.37
C TRP A 566 9.52 25.77 15.91
N LEU A 567 9.17 24.87 14.98
CA LEU A 567 9.38 25.07 13.54
C LEU A 567 8.53 26.22 12.99
N GLU A 568 7.25 26.33 13.38
CA GLU A 568 6.43 27.49 12.99
C GLU A 568 6.88 28.80 13.67
N GLY A 569 7.48 28.71 14.86
CA GLY A 569 8.15 29.84 15.52
C GLY A 569 9.43 30.28 14.80
N CYS A 570 10.00 29.42 13.96
CA CYS A 570 11.25 29.73 13.27
C CYS A 570 11.09 30.76 12.14
N HIS A 571 10.03 30.66 11.35
CA HIS A 571 9.74 31.59 10.26
C HIS A 571 8.30 31.43 9.74
N SER A 572 7.69 32.49 9.20
CA SER A 572 6.30 32.45 8.71
C SER A 572 6.08 31.62 7.44
N ASN A 573 7.16 31.28 6.71
CA ASN A 573 7.09 30.38 5.55
C ASN A 573 7.22 28.89 5.95
N ILE A 574 7.34 28.57 7.24
CA ILE A 574 7.37 27.20 7.74
C ILE A 574 5.99 26.86 8.29
N HIS A 575 5.36 25.85 7.70
CA HIS A 575 4.01 25.39 7.99
C HIS A 575 4.06 23.94 8.48
N VAL A 576 3.42 23.65 9.60
CA VAL A 576 3.44 22.29 10.16
C VAL A 576 2.03 21.81 10.47
N ILE A 577 1.67 20.64 9.95
CA ILE A 577 0.44 19.94 10.30
C ILE A 577 0.81 18.68 11.10
N ARG A 578 0.12 18.50 12.22
CA ARG A 578 0.08 17.24 12.96
C ARG A 578 -1.22 16.56 12.56
N HIS A 579 -1.18 15.36 12.00
CA HIS A 579 -2.37 14.66 11.54
C HIS A 579 -2.34 13.18 11.93
N PRO A 580 -3.49 12.58 12.28
CA PRO A 580 -4.82 13.17 12.48
C PRO A 580 -5.03 13.66 13.92
N LYS A 581 -5.85 14.68 14.12
CA LYS A 581 -6.20 15.24 15.43
C LYS A 581 -7.15 14.35 16.22
N ARG A 582 -8.08 13.68 15.54
CA ARG A 582 -8.97 12.69 16.14
C ARG A 582 -8.32 11.32 16.03
N TYR A 583 -8.16 10.65 17.16
CA TYR A 583 -7.34 9.45 17.29
C TYR A 583 -7.94 8.25 16.57
N PRO A 584 -7.23 7.64 15.64
CA PRO A 584 -7.30 6.21 15.47
C PRO A 584 -6.31 5.54 16.41
N LEU A 585 -6.82 4.75 17.36
CA LEU A 585 -5.98 4.05 18.35
C LEU A 585 -5.04 3.02 17.70
N SER A 586 -5.33 2.58 16.46
CA SER A 586 -4.67 1.47 15.79
C SER A 586 -3.83 1.83 14.56
N TRP A 587 -3.69 3.11 14.20
CA TRP A 587 -3.01 3.56 12.96
C TRP A 587 -1.98 4.65 13.24
N SER A 588 -1.00 4.81 12.35
CA SER A 588 0.01 5.86 12.41
C SER A 588 0.41 6.40 11.04
N HIS A 589 0.94 7.63 11.02
CA HIS A 589 1.67 8.12 9.86
C HIS A 589 3.09 7.61 9.87
N HIS A 590 3.41 6.70 8.97
CA HIS A 590 4.68 6.00 9.00
C HIS A 590 5.58 6.30 7.78
N GLN A 591 5.19 7.24 6.91
CA GLN A 591 6.00 7.75 5.78
C GLN A 591 7.14 8.68 6.26
N LYS A 592 8.37 8.43 5.80
CA LYS A 592 9.55 9.28 6.02
C LYS A 592 10.14 9.71 4.68
N ASN A 593 9.91 10.96 4.32
CA ASN A 593 10.33 11.49 3.03
C ASN A 593 10.49 13.01 3.05
N ALA A 594 11.42 13.49 2.23
CA ALA A 594 11.63 14.90 1.98
C ALA A 594 11.57 15.17 0.47
N ILE A 595 10.81 16.18 0.03
CA ILE A 595 10.69 16.54 -1.38
C ILE A 595 11.14 17.99 -1.55
N ILE A 596 12.07 18.21 -2.46
CA ILE A 596 12.63 19.52 -2.80
C ILE A 596 12.13 19.92 -4.17
N ASP A 597 11.43 21.06 -4.23
CA ASP A 597 10.88 21.68 -5.44
C ASP A 597 10.06 20.72 -6.32
N GLN A 598 9.39 19.74 -5.72
CA GLN A 598 8.64 18.67 -6.42
C GLN A 598 9.47 17.91 -7.49
N GLN A 599 10.80 17.94 -7.42
CA GLN A 599 11.72 17.37 -8.42
C GLN A 599 12.72 16.38 -7.88
N ILE A 600 13.08 16.53 -6.61
CA ILE A 600 13.96 15.62 -5.90
C ILE A 600 13.17 15.09 -4.70
N ALA A 601 13.13 13.78 -4.53
CA ALA A 601 12.44 13.15 -3.42
C ALA A 601 13.36 12.17 -2.71
N PHE A 602 13.37 12.22 -1.38
CA PHE A 602 13.97 11.20 -0.53
C PHE A 602 12.88 10.29 0.01
N VAL A 603 13.02 8.97 -0.12
CA VAL A 603 12.05 7.97 0.37
C VAL A 603 12.77 6.82 1.07
N GLY A 604 12.34 6.44 2.28
CA GLY A 604 12.93 5.32 3.02
C GLY A 604 12.41 5.15 4.44
N GLY A 605 13.19 4.46 5.27
CA GLY A 605 12.85 4.15 6.67
C GLY A 605 13.35 5.17 7.71
N ILE A 606 14.22 6.09 7.30
CA ILE A 606 14.94 7.00 8.20
C ILE A 606 14.12 8.25 8.51
N ASP A 607 13.69 8.39 9.78
CA ASP A 607 13.11 9.61 10.31
C ASP A 607 14.18 10.72 10.40
N ILE A 608 13.78 11.97 10.21
CA ILE A 608 14.66 13.14 10.38
C ILE A 608 14.65 13.53 11.87
N CYS A 609 15.26 12.70 12.71
CA CYS A 609 15.21 12.82 14.17
C CYS A 609 16.50 12.37 14.86
N LEU A 610 16.51 12.49 16.19
CA LEU A 610 17.66 12.10 17.01
C LEU A 610 17.91 10.59 16.95
N MET A 611 19.15 10.17 17.23
CA MET A 611 19.66 8.80 17.25
C MET A 611 19.85 8.13 15.88
N ARG A 612 19.51 8.82 14.78
CA ARG A 612 19.43 8.21 13.43
C ARG A 612 20.60 8.52 12.50
N TYR A 613 21.60 9.32 12.91
CA TYR A 613 22.81 9.65 12.10
C TYR A 613 23.83 8.47 12.00
N GLU A 614 23.36 7.23 11.88
CA GLU A 614 24.26 6.07 12.00
C GLU A 614 25.38 6.06 10.95
N THR A 615 26.57 5.58 11.34
CA THR A 615 27.71 5.33 10.42
C THR A 615 27.90 3.84 10.19
N SER A 616 28.69 3.43 9.18
CA SER A 616 28.99 2.00 8.95
C SER A 616 29.78 1.33 10.07
N LYS A 617 30.29 2.10 11.04
CA LYS A 617 31.04 1.60 12.21
C LYS A 617 30.15 1.24 13.41
N PHE A 618 28.90 1.69 13.43
CA PHE A 618 27.93 1.39 14.50
C PHE A 618 28.44 1.66 15.93
N GLN A 619 29.02 2.83 16.18
CA GLN A 619 29.62 3.12 17.50
C GLN A 619 28.58 3.03 18.63
N LEU A 620 28.99 2.37 19.73
CA LEU A 620 28.22 2.22 20.96
C LEU A 620 28.56 3.32 21.96
N THR A 621 29.79 3.83 21.95
CA THR A 621 30.26 4.86 22.90
C THR A 621 30.59 6.19 22.24
N ASP A 622 30.45 7.28 23.01
CA ASP A 622 30.82 8.64 22.61
C ASP A 622 30.93 9.51 23.88
N ASP A 623 31.95 9.27 24.70
CA ASP A 623 32.10 9.87 26.03
C ASP A 623 32.05 11.40 26.03
N GLN A 624 32.55 12.02 24.97
CA GLN A 624 32.62 13.48 24.83
C GLN A 624 31.40 14.08 24.14
N GLY A 625 30.42 13.25 23.75
CA GLY A 625 29.22 13.70 23.02
C GLY A 625 29.53 14.41 21.71
N LYS A 626 30.68 14.14 21.09
CA LYS A 626 31.14 14.85 19.89
C LYS A 626 30.29 14.49 18.68
N ARG A 627 29.91 13.21 18.56
CA ARG A 627 29.13 12.72 17.42
C ARG A 627 27.65 12.62 17.76
N PHE A 628 27.29 12.17 18.95
CA PHE A 628 25.93 11.97 19.43
C PHE A 628 25.67 12.86 20.66
N PRO A 629 25.47 14.18 20.48
CA PRO A 629 25.32 15.12 21.59
C PRO A 629 23.97 14.95 22.31
N GLY A 630 23.98 15.04 23.64
CA GLY A 630 22.77 15.06 24.46
C GLY A 630 21.87 13.85 24.24
N LYS A 631 20.60 14.12 23.97
CA LYS A 631 19.53 13.15 23.71
C LYS A 631 19.74 12.28 22.47
N ASP A 632 20.69 12.65 21.61
CA ASP A 632 21.06 11.85 20.44
C ASP A 632 21.82 10.57 20.82
N TYR A 633 22.46 10.56 21.99
CA TYR A 633 22.98 9.36 22.63
C TYR A 633 21.85 8.66 23.39
N GLY A 634 21.17 7.73 22.72
CA GLY A 634 20.02 7.03 23.28
C GLY A 634 20.07 5.51 23.10
N ASN A 635 19.34 4.81 23.98
CA ASN A 635 19.12 3.37 23.91
C ASN A 635 17.63 3.09 24.12
N LEU A 636 16.96 2.45 23.16
CA LEU A 636 15.51 2.23 23.19
C LEU A 636 15.06 1.07 24.09
N LEU A 637 15.98 0.28 24.63
CA LEU A 637 15.67 -0.71 25.67
C LEU A 637 15.37 -0.03 27.02
N GLY A 638 15.78 1.23 27.19
CA GLY A 638 15.45 2.06 28.36
C GLY A 638 14.32 3.06 28.09
N THR A 639 13.90 3.77 29.14
CA THR A 639 12.96 4.90 29.00
C THR A 639 13.65 6.05 28.25
N VAL A 640 13.14 6.39 27.06
CA VAL A 640 13.71 7.46 26.21
C VAL A 640 12.88 8.74 26.31
N ILE A 641 13.52 9.82 26.75
CA ILE A 641 12.90 11.14 26.88
C ILE A 641 13.06 11.89 25.55
N ARG A 642 12.03 11.91 24.70
CA ARG A 642 12.10 12.58 23.38
C ARG A 642 11.79 14.09 23.41
N THR A 643 11.45 14.63 24.58
CA THR A 643 11.05 16.04 24.81
C THR A 643 12.01 16.75 25.75
N GLY A 644 11.93 18.09 25.87
CA GLY A 644 12.84 18.89 26.71
C GLY A 644 14.19 19.17 26.04
N ASP A 645 15.18 19.59 26.83
CA ASP A 645 16.48 20.04 26.28
C ASP A 645 17.17 18.93 25.47
N PRO A 646 17.40 19.10 24.15
CA PRO A 646 18.09 18.11 23.33
C PRO A 646 19.56 17.93 23.70
N LYS A 647 20.18 18.90 24.40
CA LYS A 647 21.59 18.84 24.80
C LYS A 647 21.83 18.03 26.08
N LYS A 648 20.77 17.72 26.84
CA LYS A 648 20.87 16.96 28.07
C LYS A 648 20.95 15.46 27.78
N ASP A 649 21.99 14.81 28.28
CA ASP A 649 22.12 13.36 28.21
C ASP A 649 20.99 12.66 28.99
N GLN A 650 20.53 11.53 28.45
CA GLN A 650 19.49 10.71 29.08
C GLN A 650 20.06 9.57 29.93
N PHE A 651 21.33 9.23 29.69
CA PHE A 651 22.02 8.12 30.32
C PHE A 651 23.44 8.53 30.70
N ASN A 652 24.00 7.90 31.73
CA ASN A 652 25.43 7.97 31.97
C ASN A 652 26.15 7.22 30.85
N ARG A 653 26.88 7.97 29.99
CA ARG A 653 27.61 7.44 28.83
C ARG A 653 28.63 6.35 29.20
N ARG A 654 29.15 6.37 30.43
CA ARG A 654 30.09 5.36 30.94
C ARG A 654 29.43 4.07 31.41
N GLU A 655 28.12 4.04 31.60
CA GLU A 655 27.37 2.89 32.13
C GLU A 655 26.40 2.27 31.13
N CYS A 656 25.92 3.06 30.17
CA CYS A 656 24.94 2.63 29.18
C CYS A 656 25.49 2.87 27.78
N PRO A 657 25.58 1.83 26.93
CA PRO A 657 25.91 2.03 25.53
C PRO A 657 24.71 2.66 24.79
N ARG A 658 24.99 3.36 23.69
CA ARG A 658 23.99 3.73 22.71
C ARG A 658 23.48 2.48 22.00
N MET A 659 22.22 2.50 21.54
CA MET A 659 21.74 1.52 20.59
C MET A 659 21.94 2.04 19.15
N PRO A 660 22.79 1.41 18.33
CA PRO A 660 22.98 1.76 16.93
C PRO A 660 21.79 1.32 16.06
N TRP A 661 21.60 1.97 14.90
CA TRP A 661 20.45 1.74 14.02
C TRP A 661 20.88 1.47 12.58
N HIS A 662 20.44 0.36 12.00
CA HIS A 662 20.69 0.08 10.60
C HIS A 662 19.43 0.36 9.76
N ASP A 663 19.57 1.18 8.71
CA ASP A 663 18.44 1.58 7.89
C ASP A 663 18.89 1.94 6.46
N VAL A 664 17.94 2.03 5.53
CA VAL A 664 18.17 2.36 4.12
C VAL A 664 17.21 3.45 3.66
N HIS A 665 17.73 4.39 2.87
CA HIS A 665 16.97 5.47 2.25
C HIS A 665 17.32 5.60 0.77
N THR A 666 16.48 6.28 -0.01
CA THR A 666 16.75 6.56 -1.43
C THR A 666 16.57 8.03 -1.75
N LYS A 667 17.32 8.54 -2.72
CA LYS A 667 17.08 9.81 -3.41
C LYS A 667 16.64 9.50 -4.83
N ILE A 668 15.58 10.17 -5.27
CA ILE A 668 14.95 10.02 -6.57
C ILE A 668 14.95 11.39 -7.23
N VAL A 669 15.53 11.48 -8.43
CA VAL A 669 15.56 12.71 -9.24
C VAL A 669 14.85 12.45 -10.55
N GLY A 670 13.87 13.30 -10.87
CA GLY A 670 13.11 13.23 -12.12
C GLY A 670 11.61 13.00 -11.91
N PRO A 671 10.87 12.56 -12.95
CA PRO A 671 9.42 12.46 -12.93
C PRO A 671 8.81 11.65 -11.77
N SER A 672 9.48 10.64 -11.24
CA SER A 672 9.00 9.87 -10.08
C SER A 672 8.97 10.68 -8.78
N ALA A 673 9.82 11.71 -8.65
CA ALA A 673 9.74 12.63 -7.51
C ALA A 673 8.40 13.39 -7.47
N LYS A 674 7.78 13.63 -8.63
CA LYS A 674 6.42 14.20 -8.71
C LYS A 674 5.35 13.26 -8.18
N ASP A 675 5.53 11.94 -8.28
CA ASP A 675 4.59 10.98 -7.71
C ASP A 675 4.66 11.03 -6.16
N VAL A 676 5.89 11.16 -5.62
CA VAL A 676 6.10 11.39 -4.18
C VAL A 676 5.48 12.71 -3.73
N ALA A 677 5.68 13.78 -4.50
CA ALA A 677 5.06 15.10 -4.26
C ALA A 677 3.53 15.03 -4.32
N SER A 678 2.96 14.30 -5.28
CA SER A 678 1.52 14.10 -5.42
C SER A 678 0.94 13.40 -4.21
N ASN A 679 1.60 12.34 -3.72
CA ASN A 679 1.23 11.68 -2.47
C ASN A 679 1.26 12.66 -1.29
N PHE A 680 2.29 13.52 -1.17
CA PHE A 680 2.34 14.56 -0.14
C PHE A 680 1.19 15.55 -0.24
N ILE A 681 0.96 16.13 -1.42
CA ILE A 681 -0.07 17.12 -1.69
C ILE A 681 -1.46 16.56 -1.38
N GLN A 682 -1.73 15.32 -1.76
CA GLN A 682 -2.98 14.63 -1.43
C GLN A 682 -3.19 14.58 0.08
N ARG A 683 -2.20 14.06 0.82
CA ARG A 683 -2.27 13.89 2.29
C ARG A 683 -2.37 15.21 3.04
N TRP A 684 -1.55 16.19 2.66
CA TRP A 684 -1.57 17.53 3.24
C TRP A 684 -2.94 18.19 3.08
N ASN A 685 -3.47 18.17 1.86
CA ASN A 685 -4.79 18.75 1.58
C ASN A 685 -5.91 18.01 2.32
N HIS A 686 -5.83 16.68 2.41
CA HIS A 686 -6.76 15.88 3.22
C HIS A 686 -6.75 16.31 4.69
N ALA A 687 -5.56 16.47 5.29
CA ALA A 687 -5.43 16.93 6.66
C ALA A 687 -6.00 18.34 6.90
N ILE A 688 -5.99 19.20 5.87
CA ILE A 688 -6.70 20.50 5.91
C ILE A 688 -8.22 20.31 5.86
N TYR A 689 -8.72 19.42 5.02
CA TYR A 689 -10.15 19.25 4.80
C TYR A 689 -10.88 18.59 5.95
N VAL A 690 -10.23 17.65 6.64
CA VAL A 690 -10.83 16.92 7.77
C VAL A 690 -10.82 17.77 9.04
N GLU A 691 -9.82 18.65 9.22
CA GLU A 691 -9.64 19.39 10.46
C GLU A 691 -9.83 20.89 10.32
N ARG A 692 -10.87 21.42 10.96
CA ARG A 692 -11.17 22.86 10.97
C ARG A 692 -10.02 23.72 11.51
N SER A 693 -9.20 23.20 12.43
CA SER A 693 -8.02 23.92 12.95
C SER A 693 -6.96 24.19 11.89
N ASN A 694 -6.89 23.35 10.85
CA ASN A 694 -5.91 23.47 9.77
C ASN A 694 -6.41 24.39 8.64
N ARG A 695 -7.61 25.00 8.76
CA ARG A 695 -8.22 25.84 7.70
C ARG A 695 -7.38 27.03 7.24
N PHE A 696 -6.42 27.45 8.05
CA PHE A 696 -5.51 28.56 7.76
C PHE A 696 -4.25 28.11 7.02
N GLN A 697 -3.98 26.80 6.98
CA GLN A 697 -2.83 26.26 6.27
C GLN A 697 -3.03 26.38 4.75
N PRO A 698 -1.95 26.56 3.96
CA PRO A 698 -2.05 26.68 2.51
C PRO A 698 -2.53 25.38 1.86
N ILE A 699 -3.49 25.47 0.94
CA ILE A 699 -3.86 24.34 0.07
C ILE A 699 -2.77 24.20 -0.99
N LEU A 700 -2.21 22.99 -1.12
CA LEU A 700 -1.12 22.69 -2.05
C LEU A 700 -1.65 22.20 -3.40
N VAL A 701 -0.89 22.47 -4.46
CA VAL A 701 -1.17 22.06 -5.82
C VAL A 701 0.11 21.53 -6.47
N PRO A 702 0.01 20.60 -7.45
CA PRO A 702 1.17 20.20 -8.25
C PRO A 702 1.72 21.40 -9.03
N LYS A 703 3.04 21.49 -9.11
CA LYS A 703 3.75 22.57 -9.82
C LYS A 703 4.85 22.02 -10.70
N ASN A 704 5.09 22.69 -11.82
CA ASN A 704 6.16 22.37 -12.76
C ASN A 704 7.22 23.45 -12.71
N TYR A 705 8.31 23.20 -11.99
CA TYR A 705 9.48 24.08 -11.99
C TYR A 705 10.47 23.68 -13.11
N THR A 706 10.00 23.49 -14.35
CA THR A 706 10.86 23.21 -15.50
C THR A 706 11.31 24.52 -16.14
N GLY A 707 12.62 24.80 -16.23
CA GLY A 707 13.16 25.92 -17.03
C GLY A 707 13.91 26.99 -16.23
N LEU A 708 14.55 27.90 -16.98
CA LEU A 708 15.36 29.04 -16.51
C LEU A 708 14.65 29.82 -15.38
N PRO A 709 15.39 30.38 -14.40
CA PRO A 709 14.83 30.92 -13.14
C PRO A 709 13.93 32.13 -13.42
N SER A 710 12.64 31.90 -13.63
CA SER A 710 11.70 33.00 -13.90
C SER A 710 11.08 33.57 -12.63
N ASP A 711 11.23 32.92 -11.47
CA ASP A 711 10.91 33.48 -10.15
C ASP A 711 11.60 32.64 -9.06
N ASP A 712 12.90 32.86 -8.84
CA ASP A 712 13.55 32.38 -7.61
C ASP A 712 12.74 32.89 -6.39
N ALA A 713 12.68 32.11 -5.31
CA ALA A 713 12.15 32.63 -4.06
C ALA A 713 12.86 33.96 -3.74
N LYS A 714 12.07 35.03 -3.64
CA LYS A 714 12.58 36.35 -3.27
C LYS A 714 12.42 36.54 -1.77
N PRO A 715 13.47 36.96 -1.05
CA PRO A 715 13.37 37.31 0.35
C PRO A 715 12.29 38.39 0.54
N ASP A 716 11.22 38.07 1.27
CA ASP A 716 10.20 39.05 1.63
C ASP A 716 10.69 39.81 2.87
N LYS A 717 11.22 41.03 2.66
CA LYS A 717 11.76 41.87 3.75
C LYS A 717 10.75 42.08 4.88
N TRP A 718 9.46 42.22 4.56
CA TRP A 718 8.42 42.43 5.57
C TRP A 718 8.14 41.17 6.37
N LYS A 719 7.99 40.00 5.73
CA LYS A 719 7.86 38.73 6.45
C LYS A 719 9.10 38.41 7.28
N ASN A 720 10.28 38.68 6.73
CA ASN A 720 11.54 38.49 7.45
C ASN A 720 11.58 39.38 8.70
N LEU A 721 11.21 40.66 8.59
CA LEU A 721 11.10 41.58 9.72
C LEU A 721 10.07 41.10 10.77
N VAL A 722 8.85 40.79 10.35
CA VAL A 722 7.79 40.29 11.25
C VAL A 722 8.18 38.98 11.91
N SER A 723 8.85 38.08 11.19
CA SER A 723 9.35 36.82 11.75
C SER A 723 10.47 37.02 12.75
N ASN A 724 11.38 37.98 12.52
CA ASN A 724 12.45 38.33 13.46
C ASN A 724 11.87 38.96 14.73
N ILE A 725 10.87 39.85 14.60
CA ILE A 725 10.13 40.42 15.73
C ILE A 725 9.42 39.31 16.50
N ARG A 726 8.68 38.43 15.81
CA ARG A 726 7.99 37.29 16.43
C ARG A 726 8.95 36.35 17.15
N LYS A 727 10.14 36.08 16.58
CA LYS A 727 11.20 35.32 17.24
C LYS A 727 11.71 35.99 18.51
N GLY A 728 11.89 37.31 18.47
CA GLY A 728 12.29 38.10 19.64
C GLY A 728 11.29 38.00 20.80
N PHE A 729 9.99 37.84 20.49
CA PHE A 729 8.93 37.66 21.51
C PHE A 729 8.64 36.19 21.85
N SER A 730 8.89 35.24 20.96
CA SER A 730 8.64 33.83 21.19
C SER A 730 9.82 33.16 21.90
N HIS A 731 9.87 33.25 23.22
CA HIS A 731 10.69 32.33 24.02
C HIS A 731 10.02 30.95 24.07
N VAL A 732 10.01 30.23 22.95
CA VAL A 732 9.66 28.81 22.97
C VAL A 732 10.83 28.11 23.68
N SER A 733 10.67 27.75 24.95
CA SER A 733 11.64 26.91 25.66
C SER A 733 11.64 25.51 25.03
N TYR A 734 12.64 24.67 25.33
CA TYR A 734 12.65 23.26 24.89
C TYR A 734 11.47 22.43 25.43
N GLY A 735 10.63 23.01 26.28
CA GLY A 735 9.54 22.32 26.98
C GLY A 735 10.03 21.53 28.19
N ARG A 736 9.08 20.97 28.94
CA ARG A 736 9.39 20.06 30.06
C ARG A 736 9.84 18.71 29.51
N GLU A 737 10.80 18.07 30.18
CA GLU A 737 11.08 16.66 29.96
C GLU A 737 9.86 15.87 30.40
N LYS A 738 9.28 15.14 29.44
CA LYS A 738 8.30 14.13 29.74
C LYS A 738 8.93 12.78 29.42
N PRO A 739 9.19 11.94 30.42
CA PRO A 739 9.51 10.54 30.13
C PRO A 739 8.32 9.92 29.42
N THR A 740 8.60 8.95 28.54
CA THR A 740 7.57 7.95 28.19
C THR A 740 7.31 7.11 29.44
N HIS A 741 6.60 7.67 30.43
CA HIS A 741 6.11 6.85 31.53
C HIS A 741 5.09 5.90 30.93
N TYR A 742 5.42 4.61 30.89
CA TYR A 742 4.41 3.57 30.99
C TYR A 742 3.77 3.79 32.36
N GLN A 743 2.72 4.61 32.43
CA GLN A 743 1.83 4.54 33.58
C GLN A 743 1.30 3.11 33.56
N ARG A 744 1.77 2.29 34.50
CA ARG A 744 1.24 0.96 34.76
C ARG A 744 -0.26 1.14 34.95
N ALA A 745 -1.04 0.76 33.95
CA ALA A 745 -2.48 0.72 34.11
C ALA A 745 -2.78 -0.36 35.16
N GLY A 746 -3.14 0.08 36.36
CA GLY A 746 -3.30 -0.76 37.54
C GLY A 746 -2.58 -0.23 38.79
N ASP A 747 -1.65 0.73 38.67
CA ASP A 747 -1.01 1.37 39.81
C ASP A 747 -1.98 2.38 40.47
N ASN A 748 -2.88 1.88 41.31
CA ASN A 748 -3.63 2.69 42.26
C ASN A 748 -2.64 3.25 43.31
N PRO A 749 -2.54 4.58 43.49
CA PRO A 749 -1.69 5.18 44.52
C PRO A 749 -1.92 4.62 45.93
N LYS A 750 -3.16 4.21 46.25
CA LYS A 750 -3.51 3.57 47.53
C LYS A 750 -2.92 2.17 47.69
N VAL A 751 -2.76 1.41 46.59
CA VAL A 751 -2.07 0.11 46.65
C VAL A 751 -0.60 0.34 46.97
N ARG A 752 0.01 1.39 46.40
CA ARG A 752 1.40 1.77 46.64
C ARG A 752 1.69 2.17 48.09
N SER A 753 0.74 2.80 48.79
CA SER A 753 0.88 3.07 50.23
C SER A 753 0.81 1.78 51.05
N HIS A 754 -0.08 0.85 50.70
CA HIS A 754 -0.15 -0.46 51.35
C HIS A 754 1.08 -1.33 51.09
N THR A 755 1.61 -1.35 49.86
CA THR A 755 2.83 -2.12 49.54
C THR A 755 4.08 -1.46 50.12
N ARG A 756 4.14 -0.12 50.22
CA ARG A 756 5.23 0.56 50.96
C ARG A 756 5.16 0.24 52.45
N GLN A 757 3.97 0.23 53.06
CA GLN A 757 3.79 -0.20 54.44
C GLN A 757 4.18 -1.67 54.65
N GLY A 758 3.94 -2.54 53.66
CA GLY A 758 4.40 -3.94 53.67
C GLY A 758 5.91 -4.11 53.44
N ALA A 759 6.53 -3.28 52.59
CA ALA A 759 7.94 -3.39 52.21
C ALA A 759 8.90 -2.77 53.23
N PHE A 760 8.44 -1.82 54.06
CA PHE A 760 9.18 -1.36 55.24
C PHE A 760 9.08 -2.32 56.44
N GLY A 761 8.31 -3.41 56.33
CA GLY A 761 8.15 -4.43 57.38
C GLY A 761 9.18 -5.56 57.39
N LEU A 762 10.21 -5.50 56.54
CA LEU A 762 11.21 -6.58 56.42
C LEU A 762 12.64 -6.01 56.48
N GLN A 763 12.98 -5.40 57.63
CA GLN A 763 14.37 -5.32 58.09
C GLN A 763 14.44 -5.68 59.58
N SER A 764 15.39 -6.58 59.86
CA SER A 764 16.04 -6.91 61.13
C SER A 764 15.19 -7.51 62.26
N ASP A 765 15.41 -8.80 62.47
CA ASP A 765 15.93 -9.39 63.72
C ASP A 765 15.44 -8.80 65.05
N GLN A 766 14.61 -9.58 65.76
CA GLN A 766 14.66 -9.85 67.21
C GLN A 766 13.45 -10.74 67.56
N ILE A 767 13.65 -12.01 67.86
CA ILE A 767 13.93 -12.54 69.22
C ILE A 767 12.86 -12.12 70.22
N ASP A 768 12.06 -13.14 70.57
CA ASP A 768 11.45 -13.44 71.85
C ASP A 768 10.45 -12.49 72.52
N ASN A 769 9.24 -13.07 72.66
CA ASN A 769 8.48 -13.21 73.89
C ASN A 769 7.92 -11.98 74.62
N LYS A 770 6.59 -12.06 74.79
CA LYS A 770 5.77 -11.59 75.93
C LYS A 770 5.42 -10.10 75.96
N ILE A 771 4.14 -9.79 75.70
CA ILE A 771 3.04 -9.62 76.67
C ILE A 771 2.97 -8.18 77.24
N ASP A 772 1.83 -7.55 76.93
CA ASP A 772 1.05 -6.57 77.68
C ASP A 772 1.72 -5.40 78.41
N LYS A 773 1.32 -4.19 77.98
CA LYS A 773 0.65 -3.11 78.76
C LYS A 773 0.99 -1.77 78.11
N GLN A 774 0.01 -1.10 77.51
CA GLN A 774 -0.76 -0.01 78.12
C GLN A 774 0.07 1.11 78.74
N LYS A 775 -0.25 2.32 78.21
CA LYS A 775 -0.28 3.65 78.84
C LYS A 775 0.98 4.54 78.80
N ASN A 776 0.70 5.70 78.22
CA ASN A 776 0.99 7.05 78.70
C ASN A 776 2.32 7.72 78.33
N ASN A 777 2.11 8.82 77.59
CA ASN A 777 2.61 10.18 77.83
C ASN A 777 4.10 10.49 77.61
N SER A 778 4.23 11.53 76.77
CA SER A 778 4.98 12.77 76.99
C SER A 778 6.42 12.91 76.47
N THR A 779 6.54 14.00 75.70
CA THR A 779 7.63 15.00 75.64
C THR A 779 8.85 14.81 74.73
N ASN A 780 8.82 15.60 73.65
CA ASN A 780 9.77 16.64 73.24
C ASN A 780 11.06 16.35 72.46
N SER A 781 11.28 17.32 71.54
CA SER A 781 12.49 17.75 70.83
C SER A 781 12.88 16.95 69.56
N GLU A 782 13.26 17.54 68.42
CA GLU A 782 13.34 18.92 67.94
C GLU A 782 13.67 18.89 66.42
N ASN A 783 13.29 19.96 65.70
CA ASN A 783 13.86 20.50 64.44
C ASN A 783 13.40 20.01 63.04
N SER A 784 12.61 20.90 62.42
CA SER A 784 12.77 21.53 61.07
C SER A 784 12.74 20.65 59.80
N GLU A 785 12.17 21.01 58.65
CA GLU A 785 11.49 22.20 58.13
C GLU A 785 10.95 21.86 56.71
N ASN A 786 9.92 22.60 56.30
CA ASN A 786 9.53 22.97 54.93
C ASN A 786 8.73 22.01 54.03
N SER A 787 7.44 22.32 54.04
CA SER A 787 6.40 22.26 53.02
C SER A 787 6.82 22.81 51.64
N TYR A 788 6.24 22.21 50.59
CA TYR A 788 5.96 22.88 49.32
C TYR A 788 4.50 22.60 48.96
N SER A 789 3.75 23.70 48.83
CA SER A 789 2.32 23.81 48.58
C SER A 789 1.94 23.39 47.16
N GLU A 790 0.86 22.62 47.08
CA GLU A 790 0.07 22.38 45.87
C GLU A 790 -0.62 23.68 45.43
N PHE A 791 -0.69 23.89 44.12
CA PHE A 791 -1.44 24.98 43.52
C PHE A 791 -2.89 24.53 43.33
N ASP A 792 -3.77 25.30 43.96
CA ASP A 792 -5.22 25.26 43.84
C ASP A 792 -5.67 25.58 42.40
N GLU A 793 -6.46 24.67 41.80
CA GLU A 793 -7.52 25.03 40.87
C GLU A 793 -8.82 24.61 41.56
N GLU A 794 -9.32 25.53 42.38
CA GLU A 794 -10.68 25.60 42.91
C GLU A 794 -11.67 25.97 41.80
N ASP A 795 -12.92 25.56 42.04
CA ASP A 795 -14.19 26.04 41.48
C ASP A 795 -14.64 25.51 40.10
N GLU A 796 -15.48 24.47 40.15
CA GLU A 796 -16.92 24.67 39.87
C GLU A 796 -17.74 23.56 40.55
N GLU A 797 -18.46 23.97 41.59
CA GLU A 797 -19.42 23.19 42.38
C GLU A 797 -20.68 22.84 41.58
N GLY A 798 -21.28 21.70 41.96
CA GLY A 798 -22.74 21.59 42.12
C GLY A 798 -23.60 21.40 40.87
N ASN A 799 -24.01 20.16 40.61
CA ASN A 799 -25.42 19.78 40.78
C ASN A 799 -25.58 18.26 40.82
N GLN A 800 -26.29 17.82 41.86
CA GLN A 800 -26.90 16.51 42.04
C GLN A 800 -28.10 16.36 41.08
N GLU A 801 -28.70 15.16 41.07
CA GLU A 801 -29.90 14.74 40.33
C GLU A 801 -29.55 14.23 38.92
N GLU A 802 -29.88 13.02 38.48
CA GLU A 802 -30.95 12.08 38.84
C GLU A 802 -30.54 10.65 38.42
N GLU A 803 -31.15 9.68 39.09
CA GLU A 803 -31.12 8.25 38.86
C GLU A 803 -31.69 7.90 37.47
N ASP A 804 -31.01 7.05 36.70
CA ASP A 804 -31.65 6.24 35.65
C ASP A 804 -31.01 4.85 35.71
N GLU A 805 -31.68 3.98 36.47
CA GLU A 805 -31.55 2.53 36.42
C GLU A 805 -32.14 2.04 35.09
N ASP A 806 -31.31 1.54 34.18
CA ASP A 806 -31.77 0.71 33.07
C ASP A 806 -31.07 -0.65 33.16
N GLU A 807 -31.80 -1.59 33.77
CA GLU A 807 -31.66 -3.04 33.66
C GLU A 807 -31.27 -3.46 32.22
N PHE A 808 -30.15 -4.14 32.07
CA PHE A 808 -29.94 -5.06 30.95
C PHE A 808 -29.85 -6.46 31.51
N ASP A 809 -30.93 -7.19 31.24
CA ASP A 809 -31.23 -8.55 31.65
C ASP A 809 -30.05 -9.53 31.53
N GLU A 810 -29.87 -10.28 32.60
CA GLU A 810 -29.19 -11.57 32.64
C GLU A 810 -29.83 -12.51 31.60
N PHE A 811 -29.10 -12.87 30.54
CA PHE A 811 -29.39 -14.11 29.82
C PHE A 811 -28.72 -15.27 30.52
N GLU A 812 -29.58 -16.22 30.89
CA GLU A 812 -29.36 -17.36 31.74
C GLU A 812 -28.17 -18.24 31.34
N LYS A 813 -27.57 -18.76 32.42
CA LYS A 813 -26.63 -19.86 32.45
C LYS A 813 -27.36 -21.15 32.05
N ASP A 814 -27.14 -21.63 30.83
CA ASP A 814 -27.34 -23.05 30.55
C ASP A 814 -26.14 -23.84 31.08
N GLU A 815 -26.37 -24.42 32.25
CA GLU A 815 -25.54 -25.45 32.86
C GLU A 815 -25.60 -26.76 32.05
N ASN A 816 -24.54 -27.55 32.21
CA ASN A 816 -24.51 -29.00 32.07
C ASN A 816 -24.66 -29.59 30.66
N GLN A 817 -23.55 -29.64 29.91
CA GLN A 817 -23.19 -30.90 29.26
C GLN A 817 -21.73 -31.28 29.55
N LYS A 818 -21.63 -32.49 30.10
CA LYS A 818 -20.46 -33.11 30.70
C LYS A 818 -19.30 -33.23 29.70
N GLN A 819 -18.11 -32.97 30.23
CA GLN A 819 -16.84 -33.42 29.68
C GLN A 819 -16.87 -34.95 29.50
N GLU A 820 -17.07 -35.42 28.28
CA GLU A 820 -16.63 -36.75 27.88
C GLU A 820 -15.37 -36.64 27.04
N ASN A 821 -14.29 -37.17 27.63
CA ASN A 821 -13.01 -37.46 27.02
C ASN A 821 -13.20 -38.39 25.80
N SER A 822 -13.45 -37.85 24.62
CA SER A 822 -13.25 -38.59 23.37
C SER A 822 -11.80 -38.39 22.91
N LYS A 823 -10.94 -39.32 23.35
CA LYS A 823 -9.68 -39.60 22.68
C LYS A 823 -10.00 -39.99 21.23
N ILE A 824 -9.84 -39.07 20.29
CA ILE A 824 -9.81 -39.42 18.86
C ILE A 824 -8.43 -40.08 18.62
N PRO A 825 -8.38 -41.37 18.26
CA PRO A 825 -7.13 -42.10 18.19
C PRO A 825 -6.36 -41.69 16.92
N PHE A 826 -5.11 -41.30 17.14
CA PHE A 826 -4.06 -41.43 16.15
C PHE A 826 -3.98 -42.89 15.72
N ASN A 827 -4.41 -43.21 14.50
CA ASN A 827 -3.76 -44.27 13.78
C ASN A 827 -3.80 -44.01 12.28
N ASN A 828 -2.61 -43.72 11.77
CA ASN A 828 -2.21 -43.99 10.40
C ASN A 828 -2.69 -45.39 10.01
N LYS A 829 -3.40 -45.49 8.88
CA LYS A 829 -2.96 -46.33 7.77
C LYS A 829 -3.70 -45.94 6.49
N PRO A 830 -2.99 -45.86 5.34
CA PRO A 830 -3.57 -45.47 4.08
C PRO A 830 -4.40 -46.62 3.53
N SER A 831 -5.65 -46.35 3.18
CA SER A 831 -6.52 -47.25 2.43
C SER A 831 -6.05 -47.33 0.98
N ASP A 832 -5.52 -48.49 0.60
CA ASP A 832 -5.82 -49.22 -0.62
C ASP A 832 -6.16 -48.38 -1.87
N ALA A 833 -5.15 -47.74 -2.46
CA ALA A 833 -5.16 -47.49 -3.90
C ALA A 833 -4.50 -48.71 -4.57
N GLY A 834 -5.37 -49.60 -5.06
CA GLY A 834 -5.01 -50.88 -5.68
C GLY A 834 -3.94 -50.76 -6.76
N GLY A 835 -3.07 -51.76 -6.77
CA GLY A 835 -1.98 -51.92 -7.72
C GLY A 835 -2.48 -52.01 -9.16
N LEU A 836 -2.19 -50.97 -9.94
CA LEU A 836 -2.06 -51.10 -11.38
C LEU A 836 -0.62 -51.50 -11.68
N LYS A 837 -0.48 -52.79 -12.02
CA LYS A 837 0.72 -53.47 -12.45
C LYS A 837 1.47 -52.64 -13.50
N SER A 838 2.66 -52.20 -13.12
CA SER A 838 3.78 -51.82 -13.98
C SER A 838 3.93 -52.80 -15.15
N LYS A 839 3.42 -52.43 -16.32
CA LYS A 839 3.88 -53.00 -17.59
C LYS A 839 5.10 -52.20 -18.03
N ASN A 840 6.24 -52.84 -17.88
CA ASN A 840 7.56 -52.48 -18.40
C ASN A 840 7.48 -51.81 -19.77
N TYR A 841 7.64 -50.49 -19.84
CA TYR A 841 8.25 -49.86 -21.01
C TYR A 841 9.71 -49.59 -20.67
N LYS A 842 10.55 -50.43 -21.26
CA LYS A 842 12.00 -50.34 -21.21
C LYS A 842 12.44 -48.95 -21.70
N ASN A 843 13.22 -48.31 -20.83
CA ASN A 843 14.17 -47.24 -21.13
C ASN A 843 14.75 -47.37 -22.53
N ASN A 844 14.64 -46.31 -23.32
CA ASN A 844 15.73 -45.86 -24.17
C ASN A 844 15.56 -44.37 -24.48
N ASN A 845 16.66 -43.64 -24.30
CA ASN A 845 16.92 -42.26 -24.72
C ASN A 845 16.47 -41.13 -23.78
N ASN A 846 17.10 -41.07 -22.60
CA ASN A 846 17.10 -39.91 -21.70
C ASN A 846 18.45 -39.14 -21.67
N ASN A 847 19.24 -39.17 -22.75
CA ASN A 847 20.53 -38.46 -22.81
C ASN A 847 20.55 -37.17 -23.63
N ASN A 848 19.43 -36.72 -24.23
CA ASN A 848 19.43 -35.48 -25.05
C ASN A 848 18.73 -34.27 -24.40
N ILE A 849 18.26 -34.38 -23.15
CA ILE A 849 17.59 -33.26 -22.44
C ILE A 849 18.59 -32.37 -21.69
N ILE A 850 19.81 -32.84 -21.44
CA ILE A 850 20.83 -32.09 -20.71
C ILE A 850 21.62 -31.14 -21.63
N GLU A 851 21.65 -31.37 -22.95
CA GLU A 851 22.40 -30.50 -23.88
C GLU A 851 21.61 -29.27 -24.35
N SER A 852 20.28 -29.32 -24.47
CA SER A 852 19.47 -28.15 -24.90
C SER A 852 19.28 -27.07 -23.82
N LEU A 853 19.78 -27.31 -22.60
CA LEU A 853 19.86 -26.32 -21.51
C LEU A 853 21.11 -25.43 -21.57
N LYS A 854 21.97 -25.59 -22.60
CA LYS A 854 23.20 -24.81 -22.74
C LYS A 854 23.13 -23.65 -23.75
N ASP A 855 22.12 -23.55 -24.59
CA ASP A 855 22.17 -22.62 -25.75
C ASP A 855 21.48 -21.25 -25.58
N GLU A 856 21.37 -20.73 -24.35
CA GLU A 856 21.11 -19.28 -24.14
C GLU A 856 22.40 -18.46 -23.90
N GLU A 857 23.55 -18.93 -24.38
CA GLU A 857 24.80 -18.16 -24.42
C GLU A 857 24.97 -17.24 -25.65
N SER A 858 23.99 -17.13 -26.56
CA SER A 858 24.16 -16.32 -27.79
C SER A 858 23.17 -15.15 -27.92
N PHE A 859 23.42 -14.07 -27.19
CA PHE A 859 23.14 -12.70 -27.65
C PHE A 859 23.97 -11.72 -26.78
N GLU A 860 25.28 -11.69 -27.04
CA GLU A 860 26.12 -10.54 -26.74
C GLU A 860 25.57 -9.35 -27.55
N LEU A 861 24.82 -8.46 -26.90
CA LEU A 861 24.70 -7.10 -27.43
C LEU A 861 26.10 -6.48 -27.29
N PRO A 862 26.72 -5.99 -28.38
CA PRO A 862 28.00 -5.31 -28.29
C PRO A 862 27.91 -4.19 -27.26
N GLY A 863 28.80 -4.18 -26.27
CA GLY A 863 28.95 -3.07 -25.33
C GLY A 863 28.33 -3.21 -23.94
N THR A 864 27.77 -4.36 -23.53
CA THR A 864 27.52 -4.59 -22.08
C THR A 864 28.86 -4.89 -21.41
N PRO A 865 29.37 -4.08 -20.46
CA PRO A 865 30.65 -4.35 -19.83
C PRO A 865 30.59 -5.68 -19.08
N LYS A 866 31.40 -6.65 -19.50
CA LYS A 866 31.74 -7.80 -18.66
C LYS A 866 32.58 -7.26 -17.51
N ILE A 867 32.14 -7.45 -16.27
CA ILE A 867 32.96 -7.04 -15.12
C ILE A 867 34.18 -7.96 -15.09
N ASP A 868 35.35 -7.40 -15.44
CA ASP A 868 36.61 -8.06 -15.15
C ASP A 868 36.90 -7.91 -13.65
N LEU A 869 36.79 -9.02 -12.92
CA LEU A 869 37.04 -9.07 -11.48
C LEU A 869 38.50 -8.80 -11.12
N ASN A 870 39.43 -8.88 -12.08
CA ASN A 870 40.85 -8.56 -11.87
C ASN A 870 41.15 -7.07 -12.12
N ASN A 871 40.16 -6.29 -12.59
CA ASN A 871 40.32 -4.88 -12.85
C ASN A 871 39.86 -4.04 -11.65
N ASP A 872 40.77 -3.83 -10.71
CA ASP A 872 40.53 -3.02 -9.51
C ASP A 872 39.97 -1.62 -9.80
N LYS A 873 40.39 -0.99 -10.91
CA LYS A 873 39.88 0.33 -11.29
C LYS A 873 38.40 0.26 -11.69
N LEU A 874 38.00 -0.76 -12.44
CA LEU A 874 36.60 -0.99 -12.83
C LEU A 874 35.75 -1.32 -11.59
N LEU A 875 36.21 -2.23 -10.73
CA LEU A 875 35.52 -2.58 -9.49
C LEU A 875 35.31 -1.35 -8.59
N LYS A 876 36.35 -0.52 -8.42
CA LYS A 876 36.23 0.77 -7.74
C LYS A 876 35.21 1.67 -8.44
N SER A 877 35.25 1.82 -9.76
CA SER A 877 34.26 2.67 -10.45
C SER A 877 32.79 2.22 -10.26
N ILE A 878 32.55 0.91 -10.08
CA ILE A 878 31.20 0.35 -9.91
C ILE A 878 30.72 0.41 -8.45
N TYR A 879 31.60 0.09 -7.50
CA TYR A 879 31.22 -0.11 -6.09
C TYR A 879 31.71 0.99 -5.14
N HIS A 880 32.49 1.97 -5.59
CA HIS A 880 32.96 3.05 -4.73
C HIS A 880 31.81 4.03 -4.44
N LEU A 881 31.54 4.20 -3.13
CA LEU A 881 30.37 4.86 -2.55
C LEU A 881 30.13 6.33 -2.97
N SER A 882 31.08 6.98 -3.64
CA SER A 882 31.02 8.41 -3.96
C SER A 882 30.23 8.74 -5.22
N SER A 883 29.83 7.75 -6.03
CA SER A 883 29.09 7.97 -7.28
C SER A 883 27.98 6.94 -7.53
N ASN A 884 27.11 6.74 -6.54
CA ASN A 884 25.95 5.83 -6.64
C ASN A 884 24.79 6.37 -7.51
N MET A 885 24.91 7.57 -8.07
CA MET A 885 23.92 8.14 -8.98
C MET A 885 23.85 7.33 -10.27
N SER A 886 22.70 6.71 -10.55
CA SER A 886 22.44 6.12 -11.86
C SER A 886 22.34 7.20 -12.94
N GLU A 887 22.87 6.93 -14.13
CA GLU A 887 22.84 7.82 -15.32
C GLU A 887 21.43 7.91 -15.93
N ASN A 888 20.44 8.37 -15.16
CA ASN A 888 19.02 8.40 -15.57
C ASN A 888 18.60 7.07 -16.23
N SER A 889 18.93 5.93 -15.62
CA SER A 889 18.71 4.59 -16.20
C SER A 889 17.71 3.74 -15.42
N CYS A 890 17.27 4.19 -14.24
CA CYS A 890 16.38 3.40 -13.42
C CYS A 890 14.94 3.48 -13.92
N VAL A 891 14.22 2.37 -13.75
CA VAL A 891 12.78 2.28 -13.91
C VAL A 891 12.17 2.19 -12.52
N VAL A 892 11.32 3.17 -12.20
CA VAL A 892 10.82 3.43 -10.86
C VAL A 892 9.30 3.40 -10.84
N GLN A 893 8.73 2.84 -9.78
CA GLN A 893 7.33 2.98 -9.45
C GLN A 893 7.18 3.20 -7.94
N MET A 894 6.39 4.19 -7.54
CA MET A 894 6.03 4.37 -6.13
C MET A 894 4.91 3.40 -5.77
N VAL A 895 4.95 2.80 -4.59
CA VAL A 895 3.87 1.98 -4.01
C VAL A 895 3.61 2.46 -2.58
N ARG A 896 2.41 2.25 -2.06
CA ARG A 896 2.02 2.77 -0.74
C ARG A 896 0.96 1.91 -0.07
N SER A 897 0.79 2.19 1.21
CA SER A 897 -0.37 1.78 1.99
C SER A 897 -1.10 3.02 2.44
N ILE A 898 -2.37 3.19 2.07
CA ILE A 898 -3.15 4.39 2.37
C ILE A 898 -4.64 4.08 2.35
N CYS A 899 -5.45 4.93 2.99
CA CYS A 899 -6.88 4.67 3.18
C CYS A 899 -7.64 5.97 3.50
N PRO A 900 -8.97 5.92 3.75
CA PRO A 900 -9.79 7.12 3.89
C PRO A 900 -9.33 8.07 5.01
N TRP A 901 -8.86 7.53 6.15
CA TRP A 901 -8.42 8.37 7.26
C TRP A 901 -7.11 9.12 6.93
N SER A 902 -6.20 8.53 6.16
CA SER A 902 -4.85 9.05 5.93
C SER A 902 -4.74 9.95 4.71
N ALA A 903 -5.58 9.76 3.69
CA ALA A 903 -5.54 10.56 2.46
C ALA A 903 -6.89 10.79 1.75
N GLY A 904 -8.01 10.45 2.38
CA GLY A 904 -9.34 10.72 1.84
C GLY A 904 -9.64 9.97 0.54
N THR A 905 -9.05 8.78 0.37
CA THR A 905 -9.23 7.89 -0.79
C THR A 905 -9.52 6.47 -0.32
N ASP A 906 -9.96 5.60 -1.22
CA ASP A 906 -10.11 4.16 -0.98
C ASP A 906 -8.81 3.53 -0.48
N VAL A 907 -8.93 2.39 0.18
CA VAL A 907 -7.78 1.58 0.62
C VAL A 907 -6.90 1.22 -0.58
N GLU A 908 -5.60 1.42 -0.43
CA GLU A 908 -4.54 1.00 -1.34
C GLU A 908 -3.49 0.26 -0.51
N ASP A 909 -3.09 -0.92 -0.98
CA ASP A 909 -2.16 -1.88 -0.37
C ASP A 909 -1.07 -2.28 -1.39
N SER A 910 -0.70 -1.36 -2.27
CA SER A 910 0.25 -1.64 -3.36
C SER A 910 1.64 -2.05 -2.86
N CYS A 911 2.00 -1.69 -1.63
CA CYS A 911 3.19 -2.23 -0.94
C CYS A 911 3.13 -3.76 -0.80
N TYR A 912 2.03 -4.29 -0.27
CA TYR A 912 1.85 -5.73 -0.05
C TYR A 912 1.84 -6.52 -1.36
N LYS A 913 1.13 -6.01 -2.36
CA LYS A 913 1.09 -6.60 -3.71
C LYS A 913 2.46 -6.62 -4.38
N ALA A 914 3.26 -5.58 -4.18
CA ALA A 914 4.65 -5.56 -4.65
C ALA A 914 5.49 -6.65 -3.99
N TYR A 915 5.43 -6.79 -2.66
CA TYR A 915 6.16 -7.84 -1.94
C TYR A 915 5.76 -9.24 -2.42
N LEU A 916 4.46 -9.56 -2.45
CA LEU A 916 3.98 -10.85 -2.91
C LEU A 916 4.39 -11.15 -4.35
N GLY A 917 4.13 -10.20 -5.26
CA GLY A 917 4.42 -10.38 -6.68
C GLY A 917 5.91 -10.60 -6.95
N LEU A 918 6.79 -9.90 -6.24
CA LEU A 918 8.23 -10.04 -6.42
C LEU A 918 8.77 -11.34 -5.81
N ILE A 919 8.33 -11.72 -4.60
CA ILE A 919 8.76 -12.95 -3.92
C ILE A 919 8.39 -14.19 -4.72
N LYS A 920 7.14 -14.27 -5.19
CA LYS A 920 6.64 -15.42 -5.96
C LYS A 920 7.41 -15.63 -7.27
N ASN A 921 7.80 -14.53 -7.91
CA ASN A 921 8.50 -14.54 -9.21
C ASN A 921 10.02 -14.60 -9.10
N ALA A 922 10.59 -14.58 -7.89
CA ALA A 922 12.03 -14.70 -7.69
C ALA A 922 12.58 -15.99 -8.33
N GLN A 923 13.74 -15.92 -8.98
CA GLN A 923 14.35 -17.03 -9.71
C GLN A 923 15.59 -17.59 -9.02
N HIS A 924 16.41 -16.74 -8.41
CA HIS A 924 17.72 -17.08 -7.86
C HIS A 924 17.83 -16.79 -6.36
N PHE A 925 17.42 -15.61 -5.90
CA PHE A 925 17.42 -15.31 -4.48
C PHE A 925 16.46 -14.19 -4.07
N ILE A 926 16.14 -14.18 -2.78
CA ILE A 926 15.41 -13.12 -2.09
C ILE A 926 16.27 -12.63 -0.94
N TYR A 927 16.43 -11.32 -0.82
CA TYR A 927 17.06 -10.66 0.33
C TYR A 927 16.09 -9.67 0.96
N ILE A 928 15.79 -9.82 2.25
CA ILE A 928 14.86 -8.97 3.00
C ILE A 928 15.58 -8.39 4.21
N GLN A 929 15.41 -7.10 4.47
CA GLN A 929 15.60 -6.51 5.79
C GLN A 929 14.28 -5.93 6.26
N ASN A 930 13.82 -6.30 7.45
CA ASN A 930 12.60 -5.72 7.98
C ASN A 930 12.64 -5.60 9.51
N LEU A 931 12.08 -4.50 10.01
CA LEU A 931 11.94 -4.26 11.44
C LEU A 931 10.97 -5.25 12.10
N PHE A 932 9.83 -5.49 11.46
CA PHE A 932 8.84 -6.45 11.93
C PHE A 932 8.67 -7.50 10.83
N PHE A 933 8.86 -8.76 11.19
CA PHE A 933 8.66 -9.90 10.30
C PHE A 933 7.56 -10.80 10.86
N ILE A 934 6.34 -10.25 10.86
CA ILE A 934 5.13 -10.85 11.41
C ILE A 934 4.19 -11.17 10.24
N SER A 935 4.11 -12.44 9.89
CA SER A 935 3.34 -12.92 8.75
C SER A 935 2.82 -14.34 9.03
N SER A 936 2.05 -14.91 8.11
CA SER A 936 1.50 -16.26 8.27
C SER A 936 1.71 -17.15 7.05
N CYS A 937 1.85 -18.44 7.31
CA CYS A 937 1.92 -19.51 6.31
C CYS A 937 0.56 -20.20 6.06
N GLY A 938 -0.55 -19.63 6.56
CA GLY A 938 -1.89 -20.23 6.43
C GLY A 938 -2.82 -19.97 7.63
N SER A 939 -2.30 -19.53 8.77
CA SER A 939 -3.12 -19.19 9.94
C SER A 939 -4.11 -18.05 9.65
N LYS A 940 -5.18 -17.94 10.46
CA LYS A 940 -6.17 -16.84 10.30
C LYS A 940 -5.54 -15.46 10.52
N LEU A 941 -4.56 -15.38 11.42
CA LEU A 941 -3.86 -14.16 11.81
C LEU A 941 -2.36 -14.50 11.98
N PRO A 942 -1.42 -13.63 11.55
CA PRO A 942 -1.62 -12.43 10.72
C PRO A 942 -2.29 -12.72 9.38
N LYS A 943 -2.96 -11.74 8.75
CA LYS A 943 -3.60 -11.95 7.44
C LYS A 943 -2.61 -11.90 6.29
N ASN A 944 -1.56 -11.07 6.39
CA ASN A 944 -0.60 -10.94 5.30
C ASN A 944 0.13 -12.27 5.03
N ARG A 945 0.21 -12.65 3.75
CA ARG A 945 0.74 -13.95 3.27
C ARG A 945 2.17 -13.90 2.74
N ILE A 946 3.00 -12.98 3.23
CA ILE A 946 4.39 -12.84 2.78
C ILE A 946 5.22 -14.08 3.18
N ALA A 947 5.04 -14.59 4.41
CA ALA A 947 5.69 -15.83 4.85
C ALA A 947 5.26 -17.03 4.01
N LEU A 948 3.97 -17.15 3.69
CA LEU A 948 3.47 -18.19 2.77
C LEU A 948 4.12 -18.08 1.37
N ALA A 949 4.28 -16.87 0.84
CA ALA A 949 4.94 -16.68 -0.46
C ALA A 949 6.42 -17.12 -0.43
N ILE A 950 7.14 -16.83 0.66
CA ILE A 950 8.52 -17.30 0.88
C ILE A 950 8.56 -18.83 1.00
N LEU A 951 7.71 -19.40 1.86
CA LEU A 951 7.56 -20.84 2.05
C LEU A 951 7.33 -21.55 0.70
N ASN A 952 6.37 -21.09 -0.09
CA ASN A 952 6.03 -21.68 -1.38
C ASN A 952 7.19 -21.56 -2.39
N ARG A 953 7.93 -20.45 -2.36
CA ARG A 953 9.08 -20.26 -3.25
C ARG A 953 10.24 -21.18 -2.87
N VAL A 954 10.52 -21.37 -1.58
CA VAL A 954 11.53 -22.31 -1.09
C VAL A 954 11.11 -23.76 -1.37
N ARG A 955 9.85 -24.11 -1.11
CA ARG A 955 9.27 -25.41 -1.49
C ARG A 955 9.52 -25.71 -2.97
N ARG A 956 9.18 -24.77 -3.86
CA ARG A 956 9.44 -24.91 -5.31
C ARG A 956 10.92 -25.20 -5.58
N ALA A 957 11.83 -24.48 -4.94
CA ALA A 957 13.26 -24.69 -5.13
C ALA A 957 13.71 -26.09 -4.69
N ILE A 958 13.24 -26.57 -3.53
CA ILE A 958 13.56 -27.91 -3.03
C ILE A 958 13.02 -28.99 -3.96
N THR A 959 11.74 -28.89 -4.34
CA THR A 959 11.09 -29.86 -5.24
C THR A 959 11.78 -29.94 -6.60
N LEU A 960 12.20 -28.78 -7.15
CA LEU A 960 12.90 -28.70 -8.44
C LEU A 960 14.42 -28.83 -8.33
N LYS A 961 14.97 -29.02 -7.12
CA LYS A 961 16.42 -29.05 -6.82
C LYS A 961 17.17 -27.83 -7.39
N GLU A 962 16.55 -26.66 -7.31
CA GLU A 962 17.13 -25.38 -7.74
C GLU A 962 18.08 -24.82 -6.68
N LYS A 963 19.20 -24.25 -7.12
CA LYS A 963 20.06 -23.43 -6.25
C LYS A 963 19.43 -22.06 -6.02
N PHE A 964 18.57 -21.97 -5.01
CA PHE A 964 17.83 -20.77 -4.64
C PHE A 964 18.07 -20.39 -3.18
N ARG A 965 18.31 -19.10 -2.89
CA ARG A 965 18.61 -18.64 -1.52
C ARG A 965 17.63 -17.58 -1.03
N VAL A 966 17.25 -17.64 0.23
CA VAL A 966 16.46 -16.61 0.93
C VAL A 966 17.25 -16.12 2.13
N ILE A 967 17.42 -14.81 2.25
CA ILE A 967 18.14 -14.17 3.35
C ILE A 967 17.23 -13.13 3.98
N ILE A 968 16.99 -13.25 5.29
CA ILE A 968 16.08 -12.39 6.03
C ILE A 968 16.81 -11.81 7.24
N MET A 969 16.98 -10.49 7.25
CA MET A 969 17.52 -9.72 8.37
C MET A 969 16.39 -9.16 9.22
N VAL A 970 16.41 -9.44 10.53
CA VAL A 970 15.44 -8.95 11.52
C VAL A 970 16.17 -8.50 12.80
N PRO A 971 15.65 -7.53 13.56
CA PRO A 971 16.24 -7.18 14.86
C PRO A 971 16.07 -8.33 15.87
N ILE A 972 16.92 -8.39 16.89
CA ILE A 972 16.77 -9.36 18.00
C ILE A 972 15.53 -9.03 18.83
N SER A 973 15.34 -7.74 19.13
CA SER A 973 14.22 -7.25 19.92
C SER A 973 13.67 -5.96 19.28
N PRO A 974 12.34 -5.73 19.32
CA PRO A 974 11.77 -4.45 18.91
C PRO A 974 12.25 -3.30 19.81
N SER A 975 11.89 -2.08 19.42
CA SER A 975 12.02 -0.92 20.29
C SER A 975 11.09 -1.08 21.49
N GLY A 976 11.60 -0.91 22.70
CA GLY A 976 10.80 -0.97 23.93
C GLY A 976 11.41 -1.85 25.01
N ASP A 977 10.82 -1.80 26.20
CA ASP A 977 11.20 -2.64 27.34
C ASP A 977 10.55 -4.03 27.18
N LEU A 978 11.30 -5.10 27.47
CA LEU A 978 10.77 -6.47 27.50
C LEU A 978 9.81 -6.72 28.66
N ALA A 979 9.78 -5.85 29.67
CA ALA A 979 8.73 -5.83 30.68
C ALA A 979 7.34 -5.57 30.06
N LEU A 980 7.27 -4.99 28.86
CA LEU A 980 6.02 -4.71 28.16
C LEU A 980 5.56 -5.93 27.38
N ALA A 981 4.29 -6.29 27.54
CA ALA A 981 3.67 -7.36 26.78
C ALA A 981 3.76 -7.14 25.26
N SER A 982 3.62 -5.91 24.79
CA SER A 982 3.80 -5.51 23.38
C SER A 982 5.14 -5.96 22.78
N SER A 983 6.25 -5.64 23.44
CA SER A 983 7.60 -6.00 23.02
C SER A 983 7.75 -7.52 22.92
N ARG A 984 7.28 -8.24 23.95
CA ARG A 984 7.32 -9.71 23.98
C ARG A 984 6.45 -10.33 22.89
N MET A 985 5.29 -9.75 22.62
CA MET A 985 4.36 -10.23 21.60
C MET A 985 4.93 -10.06 20.20
N ILE A 986 5.64 -8.96 19.91
CA ILE A 986 6.33 -8.78 18.63
C ILE A 986 7.40 -9.86 18.43
N ILE A 987 8.17 -10.19 19.47
CA ILE A 987 9.13 -11.29 19.42
C ILE A 987 8.41 -12.62 19.21
N GLY A 988 7.34 -12.88 19.97
CA GLY A 988 6.55 -14.10 19.86
C GLY A 988 5.96 -14.30 18.47
N TRP A 989 5.43 -13.26 17.83
CA TRP A 989 4.92 -13.33 16.46
C TRP A 989 6.03 -13.47 15.41
N THR A 990 7.17 -12.84 15.63
CA THR A 990 8.34 -13.00 14.76
C THR A 990 8.82 -14.45 14.81
N ASN A 991 8.98 -15.00 16.02
CA ASN A 991 9.31 -16.41 16.23
C ASN A 991 8.24 -17.34 15.63
N ARG A 992 6.95 -17.02 15.77
CA ARG A 992 5.86 -17.80 15.14
C ARG A 992 5.87 -17.76 13.62
N THR A 993 6.40 -16.69 13.03
CA THR A 993 6.56 -16.58 11.58
C THR A 993 7.75 -17.44 11.11
N ILE A 994 8.85 -17.44 11.88
CA ILE A 994 10.14 -18.03 11.50
C ILE A 994 10.24 -19.51 11.87
N SER A 995 10.08 -19.86 13.15
CA SER A 995 10.50 -21.16 13.71
C SER A 995 9.61 -21.81 14.77
N GLN A 996 8.54 -21.16 15.25
CA GLN A 996 7.76 -21.65 16.39
C GLN A 996 6.25 -21.71 16.11
N GLY A 997 5.50 -22.54 16.85
CA GLY A 997 4.03 -22.54 16.83
C GLY A 997 3.38 -23.52 15.84
N GLY A 998 4.14 -24.44 15.25
CA GLY A 998 3.66 -25.52 14.39
C GLY A 998 3.28 -25.12 12.96
N GLN A 999 3.21 -23.81 12.66
CA GLN A 999 2.86 -23.27 11.34
C GLN A 999 3.88 -22.25 10.83
N SER A 1000 5.08 -22.21 11.42
CA SER A 1000 6.15 -21.32 10.96
C SER A 1000 6.79 -21.81 9.66
N ILE A 1001 7.55 -20.93 8.98
CA ILE A 1001 8.26 -21.27 7.73
C ILE A 1001 9.17 -22.49 7.94
N LEU A 1002 10.00 -22.50 8.98
CA LEU A 1002 10.98 -23.55 9.20
C LEU A 1002 10.33 -24.87 9.66
N GLU A 1003 9.32 -24.83 10.52
CA GLU A 1003 8.63 -26.06 10.94
C GLU A 1003 7.93 -26.75 9.76
N LEU A 1004 7.23 -25.97 8.91
CA LEU A 1004 6.55 -26.52 7.73
C LEU A 1004 7.53 -27.11 6.72
N LEU A 1005 8.65 -26.42 6.44
CA LEU A 1005 9.68 -26.94 5.55
C LEU A 1005 10.36 -28.20 6.11
N LYS A 1006 10.67 -28.24 7.42
CA LYS A 1006 11.27 -29.43 8.06
C LYS A 1006 10.33 -30.63 8.02
N ASN A 1007 9.04 -30.41 8.26
CA ASN A 1007 8.04 -31.48 8.25
C ASN A 1007 7.81 -32.01 6.83
N GLU A 1008 7.82 -31.14 5.82
CA GLU A 1008 7.62 -31.52 4.42
C GLU A 1008 8.87 -32.13 3.78
N PHE A 1009 10.06 -31.70 4.21
CA PHE A 1009 11.36 -32.11 3.65
C PHE A 1009 12.38 -32.48 4.75
N PRO A 1010 12.15 -33.57 5.52
CA PRO A 1010 12.99 -33.92 6.67
C PRO A 1010 14.45 -34.26 6.29
N ASP A 1011 14.69 -34.73 5.06
CA ASP A 1011 16.02 -35.11 4.57
C ASP A 1011 16.79 -33.96 3.90
N VAL A 1012 16.22 -32.75 3.87
CA VAL A 1012 16.81 -31.59 3.22
C VAL A 1012 17.44 -30.66 4.24
N ASP A 1013 18.72 -30.37 4.06
CA ASP A 1013 19.40 -29.32 4.80
C ASP A 1013 18.83 -27.94 4.39
N LEU A 1014 17.93 -27.40 5.23
CA LEU A 1014 17.33 -26.09 4.99
C LEU A 1014 18.33 -24.93 5.06
N ASP A 1015 19.50 -25.14 5.67
CA ASP A 1015 20.55 -24.12 5.69
C ASP A 1015 21.11 -23.86 4.29
N GLN A 1016 20.86 -24.76 3.33
CA GLN A 1016 21.12 -24.55 1.91
C GLN A 1016 20.11 -23.62 1.24
N TYR A 1017 18.97 -23.28 1.85
CA TYR A 1017 17.93 -22.53 1.15
C TYR A 1017 17.58 -21.22 1.83
N ILE A 1018 17.63 -21.17 3.15
CA ILE A 1018 17.14 -20.00 3.90
C ILE A 1018 18.05 -19.68 5.08
N SER A 1019 18.26 -18.39 5.32
CA SER A 1019 19.01 -17.88 6.47
C SER A 1019 18.28 -16.72 7.13
N PHE A 1020 18.17 -16.78 8.45
CA PHE A 1020 17.64 -15.71 9.29
C PHE A 1020 18.79 -15.13 10.11
N ASN A 1021 18.97 -13.83 10.01
CA ASN A 1021 20.13 -13.15 10.55
C ASN A 1021 19.73 -11.87 11.28
N SER A 1022 20.63 -11.40 12.12
CA SER A 1022 20.57 -10.09 12.77
C SER A 1022 21.96 -9.48 12.75
N ILE A 1023 22.12 -8.33 13.38
CA ILE A 1023 23.40 -7.64 13.51
C ILE A 1023 23.60 -7.11 14.93
N ARG A 1024 24.83 -7.21 15.41
CA ARG A 1024 25.25 -6.80 16.76
C ARG A 1024 26.64 -6.18 16.70
N GLN A 1025 26.87 -5.23 17.59
CA GLN A 1025 28.20 -4.64 17.78
C GLN A 1025 28.65 -4.77 19.23
N TRP A 1026 29.96 -4.78 19.42
CA TRP A 1026 30.61 -4.61 20.72
C TRP A 1026 31.62 -3.47 20.69
N GLU A 1027 31.92 -2.91 21.85
CA GLU A 1027 32.94 -1.87 21.99
C GLU A 1027 33.55 -1.90 23.40
N ALA A 1028 34.88 -1.85 23.48
CA ALA A 1028 35.57 -1.68 24.75
C ALA A 1028 35.77 -0.19 25.04
N ASN A 1029 35.38 0.26 26.23
CA ASN A 1029 35.59 1.64 26.69
C ASN A 1029 36.02 1.63 28.17
N GLY A 1030 37.21 2.17 28.44
CA GLY A 1030 37.84 2.09 29.76
C GLY A 1030 38.06 0.64 30.21
N ASP A 1031 37.55 0.32 31.39
CA ASP A 1031 37.58 -0.98 32.05
C ASP A 1031 36.36 -1.87 31.70
N ARG A 1032 35.52 -1.45 30.74
CA ARG A 1032 34.25 -2.10 30.41
C ARG A 1032 34.20 -2.55 28.96
N ILE A 1033 33.47 -3.62 28.72
CA ILE A 1033 33.08 -4.09 27.40
C ILE A 1033 31.56 -3.97 27.28
N PHE A 1034 31.12 -3.21 26.29
CA PHE A 1034 29.71 -3.05 25.92
C PHE A 1034 29.37 -3.92 24.72
N THR A 1035 28.11 -4.35 24.65
CA THR A 1035 27.54 -4.99 23.47
C THR A 1035 26.10 -4.56 23.33
N GLU A 1036 25.65 -4.33 22.09
CA GLU A 1036 24.28 -3.96 21.82
C GLU A 1036 23.85 -4.47 20.43
N GLN A 1037 22.56 -4.83 20.30
CA GLN A 1037 22.01 -5.11 18.97
C GLN A 1037 22.12 -3.86 18.10
N ILE A 1038 22.43 -4.04 16.83
CA ILE A 1038 22.20 -2.98 15.86
C ILE A 1038 20.76 -3.12 15.41
N TYR A 1039 19.96 -2.11 15.74
CA TYR A 1039 18.52 -2.16 15.50
C TYR A 1039 18.23 -2.10 14.00
N VAL A 1040 17.93 -3.27 13.41
CA VAL A 1040 17.54 -3.41 11.99
C VAL A 1040 16.20 -2.72 11.80
N HIS A 1041 16.25 -1.48 11.30
CA HIS A 1041 15.08 -0.65 11.07
C HIS A 1041 14.78 -0.47 9.57
N SER A 1042 15.65 -0.91 8.67
CA SER A 1042 15.40 -0.93 7.23
C SER A 1042 14.17 -1.75 6.82
N LYS A 1043 13.56 -1.37 5.70
CA LYS A 1043 12.46 -2.09 5.03
C LYS A 1043 12.85 -2.26 3.57
N VAL A 1044 13.61 -3.31 3.31
CA VAL A 1044 14.25 -3.58 2.03
C VAL A 1044 13.84 -4.97 1.55
N LEU A 1045 13.51 -5.08 0.27
CA LEU A 1045 13.41 -6.34 -0.46
C LEU A 1045 14.28 -6.23 -1.71
N ILE A 1046 15.15 -7.20 -1.98
CA ILE A 1046 15.92 -7.31 -3.22
C ILE A 1046 15.63 -8.70 -3.79
N VAL A 1047 15.29 -8.76 -5.08
CA VAL A 1047 15.03 -10.00 -5.80
C VAL A 1047 15.95 -10.08 -7.00
N ASP A 1048 16.74 -11.15 -7.05
CA ASP A 1048 17.64 -11.54 -8.14
C ASP A 1048 18.64 -10.45 -8.60
N ASP A 1049 18.95 -9.46 -7.75
CA ASP A 1049 19.68 -8.25 -8.14
C ASP A 1049 19.06 -7.53 -9.38
N ARG A 1050 17.75 -7.72 -9.62
CA ARG A 1050 17.02 -7.09 -10.74
C ARG A 1050 16.04 -6.03 -10.30
N VAL A 1051 15.53 -6.17 -9.07
CA VAL A 1051 14.58 -5.23 -8.49
C VAL A 1051 14.81 -5.09 -7.00
N ALA A 1052 14.70 -3.86 -6.51
CA ALA A 1052 14.71 -3.53 -5.09
C ALA A 1052 13.43 -2.78 -4.71
N VAL A 1053 12.92 -3.03 -3.50
CA VAL A 1053 11.87 -2.26 -2.85
C VAL A 1053 12.45 -1.65 -1.57
N ILE A 1054 12.36 -0.33 -1.43
CA ILE A 1054 12.87 0.41 -0.28
C ILE A 1054 11.80 1.37 0.21
N GLY A 1055 11.51 1.41 1.50
CA GLY A 1055 10.48 2.33 2.02
C GLY A 1055 10.26 2.24 3.51
N SER A 1056 9.00 2.40 3.91
CA SER A 1056 8.59 2.37 5.31
C SER A 1056 7.75 1.15 5.71
N CYS A 1057 7.38 0.29 4.74
CA CYS A 1057 6.45 -0.84 4.90
C CYS A 1057 7.04 -1.98 5.75
N ASN A 1058 6.58 -2.12 6.99
CA ASN A 1058 6.90 -3.29 7.83
C ASN A 1058 6.22 -4.56 7.29
N ILE A 1059 6.78 -5.75 7.54
CA ILE A 1059 6.05 -7.01 7.27
C ILE A 1059 5.16 -7.31 8.48
N ASN A 1060 3.98 -6.69 8.48
CA ASN A 1060 2.88 -6.95 9.39
C ASN A 1060 1.57 -6.43 8.78
N ASP A 1061 0.44 -6.71 9.40
CA ASP A 1061 -0.86 -6.32 8.85
C ASP A 1061 -1.10 -4.80 8.87
N ARG A 1062 -0.40 -4.05 9.75
CA ARG A 1062 -0.51 -2.59 9.80
C ARG A 1062 -0.01 -1.92 8.53
N SER A 1063 1.15 -2.35 8.07
CA SER A 1063 1.77 -1.80 6.86
C SER A 1063 1.26 -2.50 5.60
N MET A 1064 0.90 -3.78 5.65
CA MET A 1064 0.60 -4.56 4.45
C MET A 1064 -0.89 -4.54 4.04
N MET A 1065 -1.85 -4.34 4.96
CA MET A 1065 -3.28 -4.41 4.60
C MET A 1065 -3.87 -3.10 4.05
N GLY A 1066 -3.07 -2.02 3.95
CA GLY A 1066 -3.50 -0.73 3.38
C GLY A 1066 -4.44 0.11 4.26
N SER A 1067 -5.24 -0.52 5.11
CA SER A 1067 -6.28 0.13 5.92
C SER A 1067 -5.77 0.79 7.20
N ARG A 1068 -4.54 0.49 7.61
CA ARG A 1068 -3.94 0.93 8.88
C ARG A 1068 -2.87 2.00 8.66
N ASP A 1069 -1.57 1.67 8.78
CA ASP A 1069 -0.49 2.65 8.71
C ASP A 1069 -0.38 3.26 7.31
N SER A 1070 -0.15 4.58 7.24
CA SER A 1070 0.17 5.19 5.96
C SER A 1070 1.65 4.98 5.65
N GLU A 1071 1.94 4.23 4.58
CA GLU A 1071 3.30 3.84 4.18
C GLU A 1071 3.62 4.34 2.76
N LEU A 1072 4.91 4.39 2.41
CA LEU A 1072 5.38 4.67 1.05
C LEU A 1072 6.67 3.89 0.81
N ALA A 1073 6.79 3.28 -0.37
CA ALA A 1073 8.00 2.61 -0.82
C ALA A 1073 8.23 2.85 -2.31
N VAL A 1074 9.48 2.73 -2.72
CA VAL A 1074 9.91 2.81 -4.12
C VAL A 1074 10.29 1.41 -4.60
N VAL A 1075 9.76 1.01 -5.76
CA VAL A 1075 10.19 -0.18 -6.50
C VAL A 1075 11.11 0.26 -7.63
N VAL A 1076 12.35 -0.22 -7.62
CA VAL A 1076 13.42 0.21 -8.54
C VAL A 1076 13.97 -1.00 -9.28
N SER A 1077 13.97 -0.95 -10.61
CA SER A 1077 14.83 -1.74 -11.48
C SER A 1077 15.75 -0.82 -12.27
N ASP A 1078 16.75 -1.39 -12.96
CA ASP A 1078 17.75 -0.61 -13.68
C ASP A 1078 17.94 -1.12 -15.11
N GLN A 1079 17.85 -0.20 -16.08
CA GLN A 1079 18.15 -0.47 -17.48
C GLN A 1079 19.66 -0.50 -17.74
N SER A 1080 20.47 0.15 -16.89
CA SER A 1080 21.91 -0.06 -16.87
C SER A 1080 22.19 -1.44 -16.29
N LYS A 1081 22.44 -2.41 -17.18
CA LYS A 1081 22.73 -3.79 -16.80
C LYS A 1081 24.22 -4.00 -16.53
N LEU A 1082 24.53 -4.86 -15.57
CA LEU A 1082 25.86 -5.41 -15.33
C LEU A 1082 25.85 -6.90 -15.69
N LEU A 1083 26.89 -7.40 -16.34
CA LEU A 1083 27.08 -8.83 -16.57
C LEU A 1083 27.96 -9.40 -15.44
N ILE A 1084 27.35 -10.17 -14.55
CA ILE A 1084 27.99 -10.87 -13.42
C ILE A 1084 27.85 -12.39 -13.58
N THR A 1085 28.17 -13.16 -12.53
CA THR A 1085 27.77 -14.56 -12.42
C THR A 1085 26.60 -14.75 -11.44
N MET A 1086 25.73 -15.71 -11.73
CA MET A 1086 24.66 -16.19 -10.84
C MET A 1086 24.66 -17.72 -10.89
N ASN A 1087 24.97 -18.38 -9.78
CA ASN A 1087 25.32 -19.81 -9.75
C ASN A 1087 26.48 -20.14 -10.71
N GLY A 1088 27.50 -19.27 -10.76
CA GLY A 1088 28.68 -19.43 -11.62
C GLY A 1088 28.43 -19.27 -13.12
N LYS A 1089 27.19 -19.05 -13.56
CA LYS A 1089 26.83 -18.80 -14.96
C LYS A 1089 26.71 -17.30 -15.24
N PRO A 1090 27.09 -16.79 -16.43
CA PRO A 1090 26.86 -15.40 -16.79
C PRO A 1090 25.40 -14.99 -16.61
N PHE A 1091 25.16 -13.86 -15.95
CA PHE A 1091 23.82 -13.37 -15.63
C PHE A 1091 23.77 -11.85 -15.62
N LYS A 1092 22.74 -11.29 -16.26
CA LYS A 1092 22.53 -9.84 -16.33
C LYS A 1092 21.69 -9.37 -15.13
N VAL A 1093 22.21 -8.39 -14.40
CA VAL A 1093 21.58 -7.78 -13.23
C VAL A 1093 21.39 -6.28 -13.42
N GLY A 1094 20.48 -5.66 -12.65
CA GLY A 1094 20.34 -4.20 -12.63
C GLY A 1094 21.42 -3.57 -11.74
N LYS A 1095 22.10 -2.53 -12.22
CA LYS A 1095 23.18 -1.87 -11.46
C LYS A 1095 22.71 -1.38 -10.08
N PHE A 1096 21.57 -0.68 -9.99
CA PHE A 1096 21.02 -0.21 -8.72
C PHE A 1096 20.79 -1.31 -7.66
N PRO A 1097 19.91 -2.31 -7.88
CA PRO A 1097 19.66 -3.36 -6.88
C PRO A 1097 20.91 -4.18 -6.54
N HIS A 1098 21.76 -4.45 -7.53
CA HIS A 1098 23.02 -5.17 -7.33
C HIS A 1098 23.98 -4.43 -6.41
N THR A 1099 24.28 -3.15 -6.71
CA THR A 1099 25.20 -2.34 -5.90
C THR A 1099 24.67 -2.10 -4.49
N LEU A 1100 23.35 -1.99 -4.32
CA LEU A 1100 22.71 -1.93 -3.01
C LEU A 1100 22.97 -3.21 -2.20
N ARG A 1101 22.69 -4.40 -2.76
CA ARG A 1101 22.93 -5.67 -2.06
C ARG A 1101 24.39 -5.82 -1.65
N VAL A 1102 25.30 -5.55 -2.58
CA VAL A 1102 26.74 -5.61 -2.32
C VAL A 1102 27.14 -4.62 -1.23
N GLY A 1103 26.62 -3.38 -1.26
CA GLY A 1103 26.88 -2.38 -0.23
C GLY A 1103 26.37 -2.80 1.17
N LEU A 1104 25.21 -3.44 1.23
CA LEU A 1104 24.64 -3.97 2.47
C LEU A 1104 25.51 -5.11 3.03
N TRP A 1105 25.85 -6.09 2.20
CA TRP A 1105 26.71 -7.21 2.62
C TRP A 1105 28.10 -6.74 3.01
N LYS A 1106 28.70 -5.82 2.24
CA LYS A 1106 29.98 -5.19 2.58
C LYS A 1106 29.93 -4.54 3.97
N THR A 1107 28.84 -3.85 4.28
CA THR A 1107 28.63 -3.22 5.60
C THR A 1107 28.49 -4.26 6.71
N HIS A 1108 27.73 -5.34 6.50
CA HIS A 1108 27.47 -6.36 7.52
C HIS A 1108 28.67 -7.27 7.78
N LEU A 1109 29.41 -7.61 6.75
CA LEU A 1109 30.59 -8.48 6.79
C LEU A 1109 31.89 -7.68 7.02
N ASN A 1110 31.82 -6.35 7.01
CA ASN A 1110 32.97 -5.43 7.11
C ASN A 1110 34.07 -5.74 6.08
N LEU A 1111 33.66 -5.91 4.82
CA LEU A 1111 34.59 -6.23 3.72
C LEU A 1111 35.30 -4.98 3.20
N THR A 1112 36.56 -5.17 2.83
CA THR A 1112 37.34 -4.23 2.02
C THR A 1112 36.90 -4.27 0.55
N ASP A 1113 37.30 -3.27 -0.24
CA ASP A 1113 36.96 -3.23 -1.68
C ASP A 1113 37.51 -4.44 -2.45
N SER A 1114 38.69 -4.95 -2.06
CA SER A 1114 39.31 -6.14 -2.68
C SER A 1114 38.54 -7.43 -2.40
N GLU A 1115 37.75 -7.49 -1.32
CA GLU A 1115 37.00 -8.68 -0.93
C GLU A 1115 35.60 -8.74 -1.55
N ILE A 1116 35.13 -7.66 -2.20
CA ILE A 1116 33.80 -7.58 -2.81
C ILE A 1116 33.57 -8.69 -3.86
N SER A 1117 34.62 -9.08 -4.59
CA SER A 1117 34.55 -10.14 -5.61
C SER A 1117 33.97 -11.45 -5.07
N SER A 1118 34.17 -11.73 -3.78
CA SER A 1118 33.70 -12.94 -3.10
C SER A 1118 32.19 -12.99 -2.85
N ILE A 1119 31.48 -11.85 -2.99
CA ILE A 1119 30.04 -11.70 -2.69
C ILE A 1119 29.22 -11.20 -3.89
N ILE A 1120 29.81 -11.11 -5.09
CA ILE A 1120 29.11 -10.66 -6.30
C ILE A 1120 28.01 -11.63 -6.71
N ASP A 1121 28.27 -12.94 -6.64
CA ASP A 1121 27.28 -14.00 -6.87
C ASP A 1121 26.74 -14.49 -5.51
N PRO A 1122 25.56 -14.04 -5.08
CA PRO A 1122 25.06 -14.30 -3.73
C PRO A 1122 24.58 -15.74 -3.51
N ILE A 1123 24.51 -16.58 -4.56
CA ILE A 1123 23.96 -17.95 -4.45
C ILE A 1123 24.99 -19.07 -4.53
N THR A 1124 26.23 -18.73 -4.87
CA THR A 1124 27.37 -19.66 -4.76
C THR A 1124 27.53 -20.15 -3.33
N ASP A 1125 27.99 -21.40 -3.15
CA ASP A 1125 28.25 -21.93 -1.81
C ASP A 1125 29.33 -21.13 -1.09
N ASN A 1126 30.29 -20.57 -1.84
CA ASN A 1126 31.28 -19.67 -1.27
C ASN A 1126 30.65 -18.42 -0.64
N ALA A 1127 29.86 -17.66 -1.39
CA ALA A 1127 29.28 -16.41 -0.88
C ALA A 1127 28.23 -16.67 0.22
N PHE A 1128 27.33 -17.62 0.01
CA PHE A 1128 26.20 -17.85 0.90
C PHE A 1128 26.56 -18.70 2.13
N ILE A 1129 27.21 -19.86 1.93
CA ILE A 1129 27.52 -20.78 3.02
C ILE A 1129 28.82 -20.36 3.71
N ASN A 1130 29.92 -20.25 2.95
CA ASN A 1130 31.26 -20.11 3.52
C ASN A 1130 31.60 -18.70 4.00
N ILE A 1131 30.90 -17.68 3.50
CA ILE A 1131 31.07 -16.29 3.91
C ILE A 1131 29.88 -15.85 4.76
N TRP A 1132 28.70 -15.65 4.15
CA TRP A 1132 27.55 -15.07 4.84
C TRP A 1132 27.14 -15.86 6.09
N ARG A 1133 26.79 -17.13 5.94
CA ARG A 1133 26.34 -17.97 7.06
C ARG A 1133 27.46 -18.31 8.03
N LYS A 1134 28.65 -18.65 7.54
CA LYS A 1134 29.79 -18.98 8.41
C LYS A 1134 30.18 -17.81 9.30
N THR A 1135 30.25 -16.58 8.76
CA THR A 1135 30.52 -15.37 9.55
C THR A 1135 29.43 -15.16 10.60
N ALA A 1136 28.16 -15.25 10.21
CA ALA A 1136 27.03 -15.12 11.14
C ALA A 1136 27.15 -16.12 12.31
N ARG A 1137 27.40 -17.40 11.99
CA ARG A 1137 27.53 -18.48 12.98
C ARG A 1137 28.73 -18.28 13.90
N ASN A 1138 29.91 -17.98 13.34
CA ASN A 1138 31.13 -17.78 14.11
C ASN A 1138 30.98 -16.60 15.08
N ASN A 1139 30.43 -15.48 14.62
CA ASN A 1139 30.17 -14.33 15.47
C ASN A 1139 29.17 -14.67 16.59
N SER A 1140 28.07 -15.37 16.27
CA SER A 1140 27.09 -15.83 17.26
C SER A 1140 27.70 -16.73 18.34
N ILE A 1141 28.62 -17.63 17.97
CA ILE A 1141 29.33 -18.49 18.93
C ILE A 1141 30.18 -17.62 19.88
N ILE A 1142 30.95 -16.67 19.35
CA ILE A 1142 31.80 -15.79 20.17
C ILE A 1142 30.93 -14.94 21.13
N TYR A 1143 29.85 -14.33 20.64
CA TYR A 1143 28.94 -13.56 21.49
C TYR A 1143 28.32 -14.43 22.60
N LYS A 1144 27.99 -15.69 22.29
CA LYS A 1144 27.49 -16.65 23.26
C LYS A 1144 28.51 -17.03 24.32
N GLU A 1145 29.76 -17.28 23.94
CA GLU A 1145 30.84 -17.63 24.85
C GLU A 1145 31.23 -16.45 25.77
N VAL A 1146 31.32 -15.24 25.20
CA VAL A 1146 31.77 -14.04 25.94
C VAL A 1146 30.69 -13.49 26.86
N PHE A 1147 29.44 -13.39 26.39
CA PHE A 1147 28.38 -12.72 27.14
C PHE A 1147 27.39 -13.69 27.82
N GLY A 1148 27.31 -14.94 27.39
CA GLY A 1148 26.36 -15.92 27.92
C GLY A 1148 24.92 -15.38 27.94
N ASP A 1149 24.16 -15.71 28.98
CA ASP A 1149 22.76 -15.26 29.14
C ASP A 1149 22.62 -13.76 29.44
N CYS A 1150 23.71 -12.98 29.49
CA CYS A 1150 23.64 -11.54 29.68
C CYS A 1150 23.01 -10.81 28.48
N ILE A 1151 23.01 -11.42 27.30
CA ILE A 1151 22.37 -10.92 26.09
C ILE A 1151 21.13 -11.74 25.74
N LEU A 1152 20.14 -11.07 25.15
CA LEU A 1152 18.82 -11.63 24.86
C LEU A 1152 18.85 -12.87 23.94
N GLU A 1153 19.74 -12.88 22.96
CA GLU A 1153 19.85 -13.98 21.99
C GLU A 1153 20.06 -15.34 22.64
N ASN A 1154 20.72 -15.38 23.80
CA ASN A 1154 21.08 -16.61 24.48
C ASN A 1154 20.03 -17.06 25.49
N GLN A 1155 19.05 -16.19 25.80
CA GLN A 1155 18.05 -16.47 26.82
C GLN A 1155 16.94 -17.37 26.27
N ARG A 1156 16.86 -18.61 26.76
CA ARG A 1156 15.76 -19.54 26.45
C ARG A 1156 14.47 -19.25 27.23
N ARG A 1157 14.57 -18.53 28.36
CA ARG A 1157 13.45 -18.11 29.21
C ARG A 1157 13.54 -16.62 29.56
N LEU A 1158 12.39 -15.98 29.74
CA LEU A 1158 12.28 -14.61 30.26
C LEU A 1158 12.77 -14.52 31.72
N GLY A 1159 13.09 -13.29 32.15
CA GLY A 1159 13.41 -12.97 33.54
C GLY A 1159 14.90 -12.94 33.88
N ILE A 1160 15.79 -13.28 32.94
CA ILE A 1160 17.22 -13.15 33.14
C ILE A 1160 17.63 -11.68 32.95
N VAL A 1161 18.22 -11.09 34.00
CA VAL A 1161 18.65 -9.69 34.00
C VAL A 1161 19.80 -9.49 33.01
N GLN A 1162 19.60 -8.57 32.06
CA GLN A 1162 20.64 -8.18 31.12
C GLN A 1162 21.68 -7.29 31.79
N LYS A 1163 22.97 -7.59 31.59
CA LYS A 1163 24.06 -6.71 32.02
C LYS A 1163 24.34 -5.70 30.91
N LYS A 1164 24.46 -4.41 31.27
CA LYS A 1164 24.81 -3.34 30.32
C LYS A 1164 26.26 -3.44 29.83
N TYR A 1165 27.13 -4.00 30.64
CA TYR A 1165 28.53 -4.23 30.32
C TYR A 1165 29.09 -5.42 31.12
N ILE A 1166 30.23 -5.92 30.67
CA ILE A 1166 31.07 -6.85 31.44
C ILE A 1166 32.44 -6.22 31.71
N PRO A 1167 33.16 -6.61 32.77
CA PRO A 1167 34.52 -6.16 33.01
C PRO A 1167 35.44 -6.53 31.86
N LYS A 1168 36.30 -5.60 31.45
CA LYS A 1168 37.29 -5.83 30.41
C LYS A 1168 38.43 -6.71 30.94
N THR A 1169 38.74 -7.78 30.23
CA THR A 1169 39.96 -8.58 30.41
C THR A 1169 40.66 -8.76 29.06
N ASN A 1170 41.98 -8.99 29.08
CA ASN A 1170 42.73 -9.20 27.83
C ASN A 1170 42.23 -10.43 27.07
N GLU A 1171 41.85 -11.49 27.78
CA GLU A 1171 41.29 -12.72 27.20
C GLU A 1171 40.00 -12.46 26.42
N LEU A 1172 39.05 -11.72 27.01
CA LEU A 1172 37.80 -11.39 26.35
C LEU A 1172 38.00 -10.47 25.14
N ILE A 1173 38.95 -9.53 25.23
CA ILE A 1173 39.31 -8.69 24.08
C ILE A 1173 39.88 -9.51 22.93
N VAL A 1174 40.74 -10.50 23.22
CA VAL A 1174 41.27 -11.40 22.20
C VAL A 1174 40.16 -12.21 21.55
N GLN A 1175 39.22 -12.77 22.33
CA GLN A 1175 38.07 -13.50 21.79
C GLN A 1175 37.19 -12.60 20.90
N LEU A 1176 36.81 -11.43 21.40
CA LEU A 1176 35.99 -10.47 20.65
C LEU A 1176 36.68 -9.92 19.40
N SER A 1177 38.01 -9.83 19.39
CA SER A 1177 38.77 -9.41 18.20
C SER A 1177 38.69 -10.37 17.02
N GLN A 1178 38.20 -11.61 17.25
CA GLN A 1178 37.96 -12.60 16.21
C GLN A 1178 36.62 -12.38 15.47
N ILE A 1179 35.74 -11.52 16.00
CA ILE A 1179 34.46 -11.18 15.34
C ILE A 1179 34.74 -10.47 14.02
N GLN A 1180 34.16 -10.98 12.94
CA GLN A 1180 34.26 -10.38 11.61
C GLN A 1180 32.96 -9.63 11.27
N GLY A 1181 33.04 -8.31 11.15
CA GLY A 1181 31.88 -7.47 10.87
C GLY A 1181 30.87 -7.46 12.03
N VAL A 1182 29.60 -7.36 11.70
CA VAL A 1182 28.50 -7.22 12.68
C VAL A 1182 27.40 -8.26 12.52
N LEU A 1183 27.48 -9.12 11.50
CA LEU A 1183 26.47 -10.14 11.19
C LEU A 1183 26.42 -11.25 12.23
N ILE A 1184 25.23 -11.64 12.68
CA ILE A 1184 24.99 -12.79 13.56
C ILE A 1184 23.81 -13.62 13.04
N GLU A 1185 23.68 -14.87 13.48
CA GLU A 1185 22.45 -15.65 13.29
C GLU A 1185 21.30 -15.05 14.12
N TYR A 1186 20.08 -15.09 13.59
CA TYR A 1186 18.91 -14.80 14.42
C TYR A 1186 18.67 -15.97 15.39
N PRO A 1187 18.49 -15.72 16.70
CA PRO A 1187 18.42 -16.76 17.72
C PRO A 1187 17.08 -17.49 17.69
N LEU A 1188 17.00 -18.61 16.97
CA LEU A 1188 15.76 -19.38 16.77
C LEU A 1188 15.18 -19.96 18.08
N ASP A 1189 16.02 -20.17 19.09
CA ASP A 1189 15.65 -20.70 20.42
C ASP A 1189 15.39 -19.60 21.46
N MET A 1190 15.49 -18.32 21.08
CA MET A 1190 15.24 -17.22 22.00
C MET A 1190 13.81 -17.31 22.57
N PHE A 1191 13.72 -17.32 23.89
CA PHE A 1191 12.48 -17.44 24.65
C PHE A 1191 11.61 -18.67 24.32
N CYS A 1192 12.19 -19.75 23.77
CA CYS A 1192 11.44 -20.95 23.43
C CYS A 1192 10.81 -21.67 24.65
N GLU A 1193 11.29 -21.40 25.87
CA GLU A 1193 10.72 -21.93 27.13
C GLU A 1193 9.75 -20.95 27.79
N SER A 1194 9.46 -19.79 27.18
CA SER A 1194 8.56 -18.78 27.72
C SER A 1194 7.34 -18.57 26.83
N ASN A 1195 6.16 -18.55 27.43
CA ASN A 1195 4.98 -18.12 26.70
C ASN A 1195 4.92 -16.59 26.63
N LEU A 1196 5.35 -16.04 25.50
CA LEU A 1196 5.31 -14.59 25.24
C LEU A 1196 3.88 -14.03 25.14
N PHE A 1197 2.86 -14.89 25.12
CA PHE A 1197 1.43 -14.59 24.97
C PHE A 1197 0.60 -14.75 26.26
N ASN A 1198 1.18 -15.18 27.39
CA ASN A 1198 0.43 -15.56 28.60
C ASN A 1198 -0.16 -14.38 29.40
N GLU A 1199 0.34 -13.16 29.25
CA GLU A 1199 -0.21 -12.02 29.97
C GLU A 1199 -1.48 -11.50 29.29
N GLN A 1200 -2.59 -11.42 30.05
CA GLN A 1200 -3.71 -10.57 29.69
C GLN A 1200 -3.18 -9.15 29.55
N VAL A 1201 -3.03 -8.69 28.31
CA VAL A 1201 -2.60 -7.33 28.02
C VAL A 1201 -3.73 -6.42 28.52
N GLY A 1202 -3.53 -5.78 29.67
CA GLY A 1202 -4.43 -4.74 30.16
C GLY A 1202 -4.60 -3.67 29.09
N ILE A 1203 -5.84 -3.22 28.87
CA ILE A 1203 -6.31 -2.39 27.73
C ILE A 1203 -5.57 -1.02 27.58
N PHE A 1204 -4.62 -0.67 28.45
CA PHE A 1204 -4.24 0.72 28.71
C PHE A 1204 -2.74 1.10 28.62
N THR A 1205 -1.86 0.27 28.06
CA THR A 1205 -0.49 0.68 27.70
C THR A 1205 -0.38 1.29 26.28
N ALA A 1206 0.64 2.12 26.08
CA ALA A 1206 0.93 2.85 24.85
C ALA A 1206 0.99 2.00 23.57
N GLU A 1207 1.52 0.79 23.70
CA GLU A 1207 1.60 -0.19 22.62
C GLU A 1207 0.45 -1.20 22.67
N SER A 1208 -0.42 -1.18 23.70
CA SER A 1208 -1.61 -2.03 23.81
C SER A 1208 -2.92 -1.38 23.38
N TYR A 1209 -2.95 -0.10 22.98
CA TYR A 1209 -4.03 0.40 22.13
C TYR A 1209 -4.09 -0.31 20.76
N VAL A 1210 -3.03 -1.06 20.46
CA VAL A 1210 -2.98 -2.10 19.47
C VAL A 1210 -3.20 -3.43 20.22
N ASP A 1211 -4.46 -3.88 20.36
CA ASP A 1211 -4.75 -5.30 20.59
C ASP A 1211 -3.81 -6.09 19.67
N VAL A 1212 -3.20 -7.17 20.14
CA VAL A 1212 -2.25 -7.89 19.31
C VAL A 1212 -2.91 -8.54 18.08
N SER A 1213 -4.24 -8.67 18.08
CA SER A 1213 -5.09 -8.83 16.88
C SER A 1213 -4.95 -7.70 15.83
N ILE A 1214 -4.12 -6.68 16.12
CA ILE A 1214 -3.81 -5.50 15.29
C ILE A 1214 -2.32 -5.48 14.83
N PHE A 1215 -1.41 -6.23 15.45
CA PHE A 1215 -0.13 -6.58 14.79
C PHE A 1215 -0.30 -7.73 13.80
N THR A 1216 -1.32 -8.54 14.06
CA THR A 1216 -1.85 -9.59 13.20
C THR A 1216 -3.14 -9.14 12.52
#